data_AF-A0A9P1KXT5-F1
#
_entry.id   AF-A0A9P1KXT5-F1
#
_cell.length_a   1.000
_cell.length_b   1.000
_cell.length_c   1.000
_cell.angle_alpha   90.00
_cell.angle_beta   90.00
_cell.angle_gamma   90.00
#
_symmetry.space_group_name_H-M   'P 1'
#
loop_
_entity.id
_entity.type
_entity.pdbx_description
1 polymer ?
#
loop_
_entity_poly.entity_id
_entity_poly.type
_entity_poly.pdbx_seq_one_letter_code
_entity_poly.pdbx_strand_id
1 'polypeptide(L)'
;MVIIIYCKAMFKYKNKVILIDENIEKLKETILSYYKIKSFDDSEIEDFKKQILLRGHNKWEYKDLKKYSFYDEYIINSKNNVVLKLELHKKEDQVDGFKLINFIKFIKDNSYKYKVPTLIDLNLENYKLNEFYKNELEKYSNQIYIEKNLKLDHNQNIINLNIENDESNSEINILKDKDLDVQLSLKTPNEYEVKNIIPSSKKQEYFLENTKVDINIIKVKHLEDSDIIKVKFQSKDIIESGKWSIKFNVLKGSKKNISIYTNKIKNYNFIENASISFLIRFGINSSIKSLKNRSFRDESINLSEFSPIFVIDYKDGFEEDIKELADIFKFDKLSDNFGILYINKSRTEDMGELYRITSIYRIQRYTKMVQLTNLNRGVENGYVATEEIGANFFKENPNITLDGRGVFIGIANSGIDYLHPDFIYPDGTSKIAYLWDQTKEGNPPSGFNIGTEYTREDINKAIKENNKTLSIDEEGIGTALSGICSGLGNVNKEYGGVAEGSDLIVIKLKKIDGHYNIATLHTAMRYAYKKAKEENKPIVNNVSLGSNGSVVTGTLIITDNLFYEYGVCEVIGAGNEGSGKTHASGYLSFKGDVEYVDIEIEEEEEEIEIDVLVNRPDLMNIAIVSPSGEQSKISYVSNLNYIQGLFDLENTFYSIVSNYPASYSGQQQTVIKLTSVKKGIWRIKLIGESITNGIYNIYLPNELLLKPGTKFRNGDPNTTLTYPSGYKDTITVGAYDSVNKSLWANSSRGPTVGATGRIEKPDVIAPGVNIIAPYNEGKYATVTGSGVSSAFVTGAMAVFFQYILSDKNYKNKAVVQKMRTYLRAGAKRVESINYPNTNSGYGLLDIKGMFDQLK
;
A
#
# COMPACT_ATOMS: atom_id res chain seq x y z
N MET A 1 -37.48 31.92 -31.34
CA MET A 1 -36.98 30.75 -30.60
C MET A 1 -35.76 31.18 -29.79
N VAL A 2 -35.96 31.47 -28.50
CA VAL A 2 -34.94 32.06 -27.62
C VAL A 2 -34.45 30.96 -26.70
N ILE A 3 -33.22 30.50 -26.90
CA ILE A 3 -32.52 29.64 -25.94
C ILE A 3 -31.96 30.58 -24.87
N ILE A 4 -32.58 30.61 -23.69
CA ILE A 4 -32.05 31.33 -22.53
C ILE A 4 -31.07 30.39 -21.82
N ILE A 5 -29.78 30.65 -21.98
CA ILE A 5 -28.71 29.99 -21.23
C ILE A 5 -28.43 30.85 -20.00
N TYR A 6 -28.86 30.40 -18.82
CA TYR A 6 -28.41 31.02 -17.56
C TYR A 6 -26.98 30.56 -17.27
N CYS A 7 -26.03 31.49 -17.27
CA CYS A 7 -24.67 31.22 -16.81
C CYS A 7 -24.19 32.34 -15.90
N LYS A 8 -23.97 31.97 -14.64
CA LYS A 8 -23.34 32.83 -13.62
C LYS A 8 -21.92 33.18 -14.04
N ALA A 9 -21.56 34.45 -13.95
CA ALA A 9 -20.20 34.91 -14.27
C ALA A 9 -19.21 34.55 -13.14
N MET A 10 -17.94 34.28 -13.49
CA MET A 10 -16.87 34.05 -12.51
C MET A 10 -16.18 35.37 -12.13
N PHE A 11 -16.04 35.64 -10.84
CA PHE A 11 -15.31 36.78 -10.28
C PHE A 11 -14.15 36.31 -9.40
N LYS A 12 -13.00 36.97 -9.47
CA LYS A 12 -11.85 36.65 -8.61
C LYS A 12 -11.67 37.74 -7.56
N TYR A 13 -11.84 37.40 -6.28
CA TYR A 13 -11.57 38.27 -5.14
C TYR A 13 -10.49 37.65 -4.25
N LYS A 14 -9.45 38.42 -3.90
CA LYS A 14 -8.34 37.99 -3.02
C LYS A 14 -7.89 36.53 -3.27
N ASN A 15 -7.61 36.22 -4.55
CA ASN A 15 -7.14 34.93 -5.06
C ASN A 15 -8.11 33.75 -5.03
N LYS A 16 -9.40 33.96 -4.77
CA LYS A 16 -10.43 32.92 -4.84
C LYS A 16 -11.53 33.32 -5.83
N VAL A 17 -12.08 32.33 -6.53
CA VAL A 17 -13.09 32.54 -7.57
C VAL A 17 -14.49 32.32 -6.98
N ILE A 18 -15.38 33.27 -7.20
CA ILE A 18 -16.76 33.28 -6.72
C ILE A 18 -17.70 33.35 -7.93
N LEU A 19 -18.77 32.56 -7.89
CA LEU A 19 -19.82 32.59 -8.91
C LEU A 19 -20.81 33.72 -8.60
N ILE A 20 -20.96 34.66 -9.53
CA ILE A 20 -21.81 35.84 -9.39
C ILE A 20 -23.29 35.45 -9.58
N ASP A 21 -24.13 35.83 -8.62
CA ASP A 21 -25.58 36.00 -8.78
C ASP A 21 -25.85 37.45 -9.21
N GLU A 22 -26.85 37.71 -10.06
CA GLU A 22 -27.15 39.07 -10.55
C GLU A 22 -27.61 40.01 -9.41
N ASN A 23 -27.96 39.45 -8.25
CA ASN A 23 -28.33 40.22 -7.06
C ASN A 23 -27.11 40.57 -6.18
N ILE A 24 -26.69 41.84 -6.25
CA ILE A 24 -25.53 42.40 -5.53
C ILE A 24 -25.61 42.22 -4.01
N GLU A 25 -26.79 42.30 -3.41
CA GLU A 25 -26.95 42.13 -1.95
C GLU A 25 -26.67 40.68 -1.54
N LYS A 26 -27.10 39.71 -2.35
CA LYS A 26 -26.86 38.28 -2.11
C LYS A 26 -25.40 37.90 -2.35
N LEU A 27 -24.73 38.57 -3.28
CA LEU A 27 -23.29 38.42 -3.50
C LEU A 27 -22.49 38.95 -2.29
N LYS A 28 -22.87 40.11 -1.74
CA LYS A 28 -22.30 40.63 -0.49
C LYS A 28 -22.47 39.63 0.65
N GLU A 29 -23.67 39.10 0.87
CA GLU A 29 -23.91 38.07 1.89
C GLU A 29 -23.05 36.81 1.67
N THR A 30 -22.94 36.35 0.42
CA THR A 30 -22.15 35.16 0.07
C THR A 30 -20.66 35.39 0.34
N ILE A 31 -20.12 36.56 0.00
CA ILE A 31 -18.72 36.92 0.27
C ILE A 31 -18.49 37.03 1.79
N LEU A 32 -19.36 37.72 2.51
CA LEU A 32 -19.24 37.89 3.96
C LEU A 32 -19.31 36.54 4.69
N SER A 33 -20.25 35.68 4.30
CA SER A 33 -20.42 34.31 4.81
C SER A 33 -19.23 33.42 4.50
N TYR A 34 -18.85 33.35 3.23
CA TYR A 34 -17.85 32.39 2.74
C TYR A 34 -16.44 32.71 3.21
N TYR A 35 -16.09 33.99 3.37
CA TYR A 35 -14.80 34.42 3.90
C TYR A 35 -14.83 34.69 5.42
N LYS A 36 -16.00 34.56 6.06
CA LYS A 36 -16.21 34.84 7.49
C LYS A 36 -15.69 36.22 7.92
N ILE A 37 -15.85 37.24 7.08
CA ILE A 37 -15.45 38.63 7.36
C ILE A 37 -16.68 39.48 7.70
N LYS A 38 -16.54 40.43 8.64
CA LYS A 38 -17.69 41.19 9.19
C LYS A 38 -18.20 42.31 8.28
N SER A 39 -17.35 42.86 7.42
CA SER A 39 -17.73 43.89 6.44
C SER A 39 -16.82 43.81 5.21
N PHE A 40 -17.28 44.41 4.12
CA PHE A 40 -16.62 44.44 2.81
C PHE A 40 -16.51 45.90 2.34
N ASP A 41 -15.48 46.24 1.57
CA ASP A 41 -15.26 47.62 1.08
C ASP A 41 -16.20 47.92 -0.10
N ASP A 42 -17.09 48.89 0.07
CA ASP A 42 -18.08 49.28 -0.93
C ASP A 42 -17.47 49.88 -2.21
N SER A 43 -16.21 50.32 -2.17
CA SER A 43 -15.52 50.87 -3.35
C SER A 43 -15.20 49.80 -4.41
N GLU A 44 -14.96 48.55 -4.01
CA GLU A 44 -14.73 47.42 -4.92
C GLU A 44 -16.03 46.97 -5.63
N ILE A 45 -17.20 47.27 -5.04
CA ILE A 45 -18.51 47.01 -5.63
C ILE A 45 -18.88 48.04 -6.71
N GLU A 46 -18.38 49.27 -6.62
CA GLU A 46 -18.60 50.27 -7.69
C GLU A 46 -17.81 49.95 -8.96
N ASP A 47 -16.61 49.35 -8.84
CA ASP A 47 -15.87 48.83 -10.00
C ASP A 47 -16.60 47.64 -10.63
N PHE A 48 -17.23 46.80 -9.80
CA PHE A 48 -18.12 45.72 -10.23
C PHE A 48 -19.38 46.20 -10.96
N LYS A 49 -20.06 47.26 -10.46
CA LYS A 49 -21.21 47.88 -11.15
C LYS A 49 -20.82 48.36 -12.55
N LYS A 50 -19.64 48.98 -12.71
CA LYS A 50 -19.12 49.40 -14.02
C LYS A 50 -18.91 48.23 -14.98
N GLN A 51 -18.38 47.10 -14.51
CA GLN A 51 -18.14 45.91 -15.34
C GLN A 51 -19.43 45.19 -15.76
N ILE A 52 -20.46 45.16 -14.90
CA ILE A 52 -21.80 44.67 -15.25
C ILE A 52 -22.49 45.61 -16.24
N LEU A 53 -22.45 46.94 -16.02
CA LEU A 53 -23.04 47.93 -16.93
C LEU A 53 -22.37 47.92 -18.32
N LEU A 54 -21.06 47.73 -18.41
CA LEU A 54 -20.33 47.58 -19.68
C LEU A 54 -20.74 46.31 -20.46
N ARG A 55 -21.15 45.24 -19.78
CA ARG A 55 -21.71 44.03 -20.42
C ARG A 55 -23.20 44.15 -20.74
N GLY A 56 -23.92 45.00 -20.01
CA GLY A 56 -25.32 45.33 -20.25
C GLY A 56 -25.59 46.19 -21.49
N HIS A 57 -24.55 46.65 -22.22
CA HIS A 57 -24.75 47.39 -23.48
C HIS A 57 -25.20 46.49 -24.67
N ASN A 58 -25.16 45.16 -24.51
CA ASN A 58 -25.81 44.21 -25.43
C ASN A 58 -27.11 43.68 -24.79
N LYS A 59 -28.05 44.58 -24.47
CA LYS A 59 -29.33 44.24 -23.83
C LYS A 59 -30.11 43.18 -24.60
N TRP A 60 -30.31 42.02 -23.97
CA TRP A 60 -31.47 41.15 -24.20
C TRP A 60 -32.43 41.44 -23.04
N GLU A 61 -33.69 41.79 -23.34
CA GLU A 61 -34.63 42.25 -22.31
C GLU A 61 -35.23 41.12 -21.47
N TYR A 62 -35.35 41.41 -20.19
CA TYR A 62 -35.74 40.56 -19.05
C TYR A 62 -37.20 40.04 -19.04
N LYS A 63 -37.98 40.22 -20.11
CA LYS A 63 -39.45 40.15 -20.00
C LYS A 63 -40.12 38.77 -20.04
N ASP A 64 -39.40 37.67 -20.28
CA ASP A 64 -40.05 36.35 -20.51
C ASP A 64 -39.83 35.29 -19.40
N LEU A 65 -39.30 35.66 -18.23
CA LEU A 65 -38.94 34.70 -17.17
C LEU A 65 -40.07 34.37 -16.17
N LYS A 66 -41.16 33.77 -16.65
CA LYS A 66 -42.19 33.25 -15.72
C LYS A 66 -42.69 31.82 -15.95
N LYS A 67 -41.96 30.93 -16.62
CA LYS A 67 -42.46 29.54 -16.77
C LYS A 67 -41.52 28.33 -16.77
N TYR A 68 -40.26 28.46 -16.36
CA TYR A 68 -39.39 27.28 -16.25
C TYR A 68 -38.54 27.34 -14.99
N SER A 69 -38.84 26.42 -14.05
CA SER A 69 -38.03 26.12 -12.88
C SER A 69 -37.11 24.94 -13.22
N PHE A 70 -35.79 25.18 -13.23
CA PHE A 70 -34.79 24.12 -13.17
C PHE A 70 -33.66 24.58 -12.24
N TYR A 71 -33.45 23.85 -11.16
CA TYR A 71 -32.28 23.90 -10.27
C TYR A 71 -31.95 22.46 -9.85
N ASP A 72 -30.74 22.29 -9.29
CA ASP A 72 -30.13 21.10 -8.65
C ASP A 72 -29.10 20.43 -9.59
N GLU A 73 -27.78 20.55 -9.46
CA GLU A 73 -26.88 20.95 -8.38
C GLU A 73 -25.59 21.54 -8.99
N TYR A 74 -24.87 22.37 -8.24
CA TYR A 74 -23.48 22.74 -8.53
C TYR A 74 -22.60 22.16 -7.44
N ILE A 75 -21.75 21.17 -7.76
CA ILE A 75 -20.74 20.69 -6.83
C ILE A 75 -19.45 21.46 -7.08
N ILE A 76 -19.19 22.47 -6.24
CA ILE A 76 -17.82 22.94 -6.02
C ILE A 76 -17.15 21.88 -5.15
N ASN A 77 -16.42 20.96 -5.77
CA ASN A 77 -15.59 20.03 -5.01
C ASN A 77 -14.44 20.83 -4.36
N SER A 78 -14.06 20.43 -3.14
CA SER A 78 -12.88 20.83 -2.34
C SER A 78 -11.53 21.02 -3.06
N LYS A 79 -11.45 20.76 -4.38
CA LYS A 79 -10.28 20.89 -5.27
C LYS A 79 -10.35 22.09 -6.26
N ASN A 80 -11.10 23.16 -5.97
CA ASN A 80 -11.15 24.38 -6.81
C ASN A 80 -11.47 24.17 -8.33
N ASN A 81 -12.13 23.06 -8.70
CA ASN A 81 -12.55 22.79 -10.07
C ASN A 81 -14.00 23.22 -10.27
N VAL A 82 -14.34 23.72 -11.46
CA VAL A 82 -15.72 24.02 -11.83
C VAL A 82 -16.25 22.89 -12.72
N VAL A 83 -17.19 22.11 -12.20
CA VAL A 83 -17.89 21.07 -12.97
C VAL A 83 -19.22 21.64 -13.46
N LEU A 84 -19.41 21.65 -14.77
CA LEU A 84 -20.62 22.11 -15.44
C LEU A 84 -21.31 20.91 -16.09
N LYS A 85 -22.43 20.48 -15.52
CA LYS A 85 -23.28 19.47 -16.14
C LYS A 85 -24.26 20.17 -17.07
N LEU A 86 -24.24 19.85 -18.36
CA LEU A 86 -25.11 20.41 -19.38
C LEU A 86 -25.99 19.31 -19.95
N GLU A 87 -27.24 19.27 -19.52
CA GLU A 87 -28.24 18.36 -20.06
C GLU A 87 -29.23 19.14 -20.93
N LEU A 88 -29.30 18.78 -22.21
CA LEU A 88 -30.22 19.42 -23.14
C LEU A 88 -31.56 18.67 -23.15
N HIS A 89 -32.48 19.12 -22.28
CA HIS A 89 -33.84 18.58 -22.19
C HIS A 89 -34.84 19.35 -23.07
N LYS A 90 -35.74 18.60 -23.73
CA LYS A 90 -36.77 18.96 -24.75
C LYS A 90 -37.51 20.32 -24.63
N LYS A 91 -38.12 20.99 -25.64
CA LYS A 91 -38.87 20.69 -26.89
C LYS A 91 -38.78 21.94 -27.80
N GLU A 92 -38.10 21.91 -28.93
CA GLU A 92 -38.36 22.69 -30.18
C GLU A 92 -37.17 22.46 -31.14
N ASP A 93 -37.39 22.65 -32.43
CA ASP A 93 -36.53 22.18 -33.50
C ASP A 93 -35.19 22.95 -33.60
N GLN A 94 -34.10 22.17 -33.60
CA GLN A 94 -32.70 22.57 -33.77
C GLN A 94 -32.05 23.32 -32.59
N VAL A 95 -31.16 22.59 -31.89
CA VAL A 95 -30.08 23.22 -31.13
C VAL A 95 -29.19 23.96 -32.12
N ASP A 96 -29.03 25.27 -31.95
CA ASP A 96 -28.09 26.07 -32.72
C ASP A 96 -26.66 25.62 -32.36
N GLY A 97 -26.13 24.67 -33.14
CA GLY A 97 -24.81 24.08 -32.91
C GLY A 97 -23.68 25.11 -32.93
N PHE A 98 -23.86 26.22 -33.66
CA PHE A 98 -22.91 27.32 -33.69
C PHE A 98 -22.86 28.04 -32.33
N LYS A 99 -24.02 28.29 -31.71
CA LYS A 99 -24.09 28.86 -30.35
C LYS A 99 -23.53 27.92 -29.29
N LEU A 100 -23.83 26.62 -29.38
CA LEU A 100 -23.30 25.62 -28.45
C LEU A 100 -21.77 25.55 -28.50
N ILE A 101 -21.19 25.53 -29.70
CA ILE A 101 -19.73 25.53 -29.88
C ILE A 101 -19.12 26.85 -29.38
N ASN A 102 -19.74 28.00 -29.68
CA ASN A 102 -19.26 29.28 -29.18
C ASN A 102 -19.34 29.40 -27.66
N PHE A 103 -20.35 28.80 -27.04
CA PHE A 103 -20.47 28.71 -25.60
C PHE A 103 -19.38 27.84 -24.99
N ILE A 104 -19.10 26.68 -25.58
CA ILE A 104 -17.99 25.79 -25.16
C ILE A 104 -16.63 26.48 -25.36
N LYS A 105 -16.43 27.21 -26.46
CA LYS A 105 -15.24 28.05 -26.68
C LYS A 105 -15.14 29.17 -25.65
N PHE A 106 -16.25 29.84 -25.32
CA PHE A 106 -16.27 30.87 -24.30
C PHE A 106 -15.88 30.30 -22.93
N ILE A 107 -16.42 29.14 -22.53
CA ILE A 107 -16.04 28.48 -21.28
C ILE A 107 -14.55 28.11 -21.32
N LYS A 108 -14.07 27.55 -22.43
CA LYS A 108 -12.66 27.24 -22.66
C LYS A 108 -11.77 28.46 -22.43
N ASP A 109 -12.07 29.57 -23.10
CA ASP A 109 -11.25 30.77 -23.05
C ASP A 109 -11.24 31.38 -21.65
N ASN A 110 -12.37 31.36 -20.93
CA ASN A 110 -12.43 31.84 -19.55
C ASN A 110 -11.76 30.87 -18.56
N SER A 111 -11.90 29.56 -18.77
CA SER A 111 -11.20 28.52 -18.02
C SER A 111 -9.68 28.72 -18.11
N TYR A 112 -9.15 28.96 -19.31
CA TYR A 112 -7.73 29.28 -19.49
C TYR A 112 -7.35 30.65 -18.91
N LYS A 113 -8.14 31.70 -19.19
CA LYS A 113 -7.87 33.07 -18.73
C LYS A 113 -7.78 33.17 -17.21
N TYR A 114 -8.67 32.47 -16.49
CA TYR A 114 -8.71 32.48 -15.03
C TYR A 114 -7.98 31.29 -14.40
N LYS A 115 -7.37 30.41 -15.20
CA LYS A 115 -6.68 29.19 -14.77
C LYS A 115 -7.56 28.29 -13.90
N VAL A 116 -8.84 28.20 -14.23
CA VAL A 116 -9.83 27.38 -13.51
C VAL A 116 -10.05 26.12 -14.33
N PRO A 117 -9.64 24.93 -13.85
CA PRO A 117 -9.94 23.70 -14.56
C PRO A 117 -11.45 23.49 -14.63
N THR A 118 -11.96 23.33 -15.85
CA THR A 118 -13.39 23.20 -16.09
C THR A 118 -13.68 21.88 -16.77
N LEU A 119 -14.64 21.14 -16.22
CA LEU A 119 -15.17 19.91 -16.80
C LEU A 119 -16.60 20.17 -17.25
N ILE A 120 -16.90 19.84 -18.49
CA ILE A 120 -18.24 19.90 -19.07
C ILE A 120 -18.67 18.47 -19.38
N ASP A 121 -19.77 18.02 -18.78
CA ASP A 121 -20.47 16.79 -19.18
C ASP A 121 -21.69 17.19 -19.99
N LEU A 122 -21.62 17.02 -21.31
CA LEU A 122 -22.64 17.42 -22.27
C LEU A 122 -23.38 16.18 -22.76
N ASN A 123 -24.62 15.99 -22.31
CA ASN A 123 -25.48 14.92 -22.79
C ASN A 123 -26.43 15.43 -23.89
N LEU A 124 -26.33 14.84 -25.08
CA LEU A 124 -27.21 15.11 -26.22
C LEU A 124 -28.26 14.01 -26.34
N GLU A 125 -29.38 14.16 -25.64
CA GLU A 125 -30.50 13.21 -25.74
C GLU A 125 -31.36 13.48 -26.98
N ASN A 126 -31.52 12.51 -27.87
CA ASN A 126 -32.53 12.51 -28.96
C ASN A 126 -32.56 13.73 -29.92
N TYR A 127 -31.50 14.54 -30.00
CA TYR A 127 -31.42 15.70 -30.90
C TYR A 127 -30.52 15.47 -32.12
N LYS A 128 -31.03 15.82 -33.30
CA LYS A 128 -30.27 15.84 -34.57
C LYS A 128 -29.30 17.03 -34.60
N LEU A 129 -28.29 17.03 -33.74
CA LEU A 129 -27.13 17.90 -33.97
C LEU A 129 -26.53 17.45 -35.32
N ASN A 130 -26.42 18.38 -36.28
CA ASN A 130 -25.83 18.07 -37.59
C ASN A 130 -24.44 17.46 -37.39
N GLU A 131 -24.09 16.47 -38.21
CA GLU A 131 -22.80 15.78 -38.21
C GLU A 131 -21.60 16.75 -38.19
N PHE A 132 -21.70 17.87 -38.90
CA PHE A 132 -20.71 18.95 -38.85
C PHE A 132 -20.45 19.44 -37.41
N TYR A 133 -21.50 19.71 -36.64
CA TYR A 133 -21.36 20.21 -35.28
C TYR A 133 -20.96 19.13 -34.28
N LYS A 134 -21.33 17.87 -34.53
CA LYS A 134 -20.83 16.73 -33.75
C LYS A 134 -19.32 16.61 -33.91
N ASN A 135 -18.84 16.62 -35.15
CA ASN A 135 -17.41 16.57 -35.47
C ASN A 135 -16.66 17.77 -34.91
N GLU A 136 -17.27 18.95 -34.85
CA GLU A 136 -16.68 20.11 -34.16
C GLU A 136 -16.61 19.91 -32.64
N LEU A 137 -17.64 19.33 -31.99
CA LEU A 137 -17.62 19.04 -30.56
C LEU A 137 -16.60 17.96 -30.19
N GLU A 138 -16.40 16.95 -31.04
CA GLU A 138 -15.34 15.95 -30.86
C GLU A 138 -13.96 16.57 -30.69
N LYS A 139 -13.67 17.68 -31.40
CA LYS A 139 -12.37 18.36 -31.31
C LYS A 139 -12.10 18.91 -29.92
N TYR A 140 -13.13 19.12 -29.11
CA TYR A 140 -13.03 19.60 -27.74
C TYR A 140 -13.17 18.48 -26.71
N SER A 141 -13.72 17.32 -27.08
CA SER A 141 -14.00 16.25 -26.14
C SER A 141 -12.78 15.40 -25.84
N ASN A 142 -12.67 14.98 -24.58
CA ASN A 142 -11.63 14.07 -24.11
C ASN A 142 -12.15 12.63 -24.04
N GLN A 143 -13.47 12.47 -23.87
CA GLN A 143 -14.16 11.19 -23.95
C GLN A 143 -15.52 11.37 -24.62
N ILE A 144 -15.91 10.34 -25.36
CA ILE A 144 -17.23 10.22 -25.95
C ILE A 144 -17.74 8.83 -25.62
N TYR A 145 -18.99 8.75 -25.19
CA TYR A 145 -19.68 7.48 -25.00
C TYR A 145 -21.10 7.58 -25.52
N ILE A 146 -21.58 6.45 -26.01
CA ILE A 146 -22.97 6.28 -26.44
C ILE A 146 -23.70 5.60 -25.30
N GLU A 147 -24.79 6.20 -24.84
CA GLU A 147 -25.60 5.71 -23.73
C GLU A 147 -27.04 5.46 -24.19
N LYS A 148 -27.59 4.31 -23.81
CA LYS A 148 -29.02 4.04 -23.98
C LYS A 148 -29.61 3.50 -22.68
N ASN A 149 -30.56 4.25 -22.15
CA ASN A 149 -31.35 3.84 -21.00
C ASN A 149 -32.61 3.12 -21.49
N LEU A 150 -32.83 1.91 -21.00
CA LEU A 150 -33.99 1.09 -21.34
C LEU A 150 -34.77 0.75 -20.10
N LYS A 151 -36.09 0.90 -20.21
CA LYS A 151 -37.04 0.34 -19.26
C LYS A 151 -37.56 -0.95 -19.86
N LEU A 152 -37.33 -2.07 -19.16
CA LEU A 152 -37.78 -3.39 -19.58
C LEU A 152 -39.26 -3.59 -19.20
N ASP A 153 -40.14 -2.69 -19.63
CA ASP A 153 -41.59 -2.85 -19.61
C ASP A 153 -42.07 -3.45 -20.95
N HIS A 154 -43.28 -4.02 -20.98
CA HIS A 154 -43.73 -5.08 -21.90
C HIS A 154 -43.70 -4.82 -23.43
N ASN A 155 -43.02 -3.78 -23.93
CA ASN A 155 -42.78 -3.56 -25.37
C ASN A 155 -41.37 -2.99 -25.74
N GLN A 156 -40.46 -2.70 -24.79
CA GLN A 156 -39.13 -2.13 -25.10
C GLN A 156 -37.99 -2.92 -24.46
N ASN A 157 -37.83 -4.18 -24.86
CA ASN A 157 -36.80 -5.06 -24.34
C ASN A 157 -35.77 -5.51 -25.39
N ILE A 158 -35.71 -4.84 -26.54
CA ILE A 158 -34.76 -5.16 -27.61
C ILE A 158 -33.85 -3.97 -27.84
N ILE A 159 -32.55 -4.23 -27.91
CA ILE A 159 -31.59 -3.33 -28.52
C ILE A 159 -31.19 -3.83 -29.88
N ASN A 160 -31.03 -2.87 -30.78
CA ASN A 160 -30.50 -3.10 -32.10
C ASN A 160 -29.14 -2.43 -32.19
N LEU A 161 -28.16 -3.22 -32.59
CA LEU A 161 -26.82 -2.80 -32.88
C LEU A 161 -26.64 -2.78 -34.40
N ASN A 162 -26.19 -1.66 -34.94
CA ASN A 162 -25.88 -1.53 -36.36
C ASN A 162 -24.37 -1.75 -36.55
N ILE A 163 -24.01 -2.90 -37.10
CA ILE A 163 -22.61 -3.26 -37.37
C ILE A 163 -22.30 -3.02 -38.85
N GLU A 164 -21.20 -2.34 -39.14
CA GLU A 164 -20.77 -2.03 -40.51
C GLU A 164 -19.75 -3.06 -41.06
N ASN A 165 -19.56 -3.08 -42.38
CA ASN A 165 -18.81 -4.11 -43.14
C ASN A 165 -17.29 -4.19 -42.89
N ASP A 166 -16.73 -3.43 -41.96
CA ASP A 166 -15.28 -3.32 -41.70
C ASP A 166 -14.88 -3.66 -40.25
N GLU A 167 -15.80 -4.14 -39.42
CA GLU A 167 -15.57 -4.29 -37.98
C GLU A 167 -15.22 -5.73 -37.60
N SER A 168 -13.98 -5.99 -37.15
CA SER A 168 -13.56 -7.33 -36.67
C SER A 168 -13.76 -7.55 -35.16
N ASN A 169 -14.03 -6.48 -34.39
CA ASN A 169 -14.22 -6.54 -32.94
C ASN A 169 -15.17 -5.42 -32.44
N SER A 170 -16.12 -5.77 -31.56
CA SER A 170 -17.09 -4.84 -30.96
C SER A 170 -17.36 -5.18 -29.49
N GLU A 171 -17.64 -4.17 -28.67
CA GLU A 171 -17.96 -4.37 -27.24
C GLU A 171 -19.07 -3.43 -26.78
N ILE A 172 -19.99 -3.98 -25.98
CA ILE A 172 -20.96 -3.21 -25.19
C ILE A 172 -20.93 -3.64 -23.73
N ASN A 173 -21.17 -2.68 -22.83
CA ASN A 173 -21.33 -2.91 -21.41
C ASN A 173 -22.75 -2.55 -21.01
N ILE A 174 -23.44 -3.49 -20.38
CA ILE A 174 -24.83 -3.35 -19.95
C ILE A 174 -24.82 -3.31 -18.43
N LEU A 175 -25.10 -2.14 -17.86
CA LEU A 175 -25.28 -1.96 -16.43
C LEU A 175 -26.71 -2.38 -16.06
N LYS A 176 -26.82 -3.37 -15.19
CA LYS A 176 -28.10 -3.83 -14.64
C LYS A 176 -28.08 -3.73 -13.12
N ASP A 177 -29.26 -3.62 -12.51
CA ASP A 177 -29.36 -3.74 -11.05
C ASP A 177 -28.99 -5.16 -10.57
N LYS A 178 -28.44 -5.28 -9.36
CA LYS A 178 -27.99 -6.56 -8.78
C LYS A 178 -29.14 -7.54 -8.56
N ASP A 179 -30.31 -7.06 -8.19
CA ASP A 179 -31.52 -7.86 -7.97
C ASP A 179 -32.27 -8.21 -9.27
N LEU A 180 -31.82 -7.65 -10.41
CA LEU A 180 -32.38 -7.88 -11.72
C LEU A 180 -31.68 -9.07 -12.41
N ASP A 181 -32.38 -10.20 -12.50
CA ASP A 181 -31.96 -11.36 -13.29
C ASP A 181 -32.57 -11.28 -14.68
N VAL A 182 -31.72 -11.34 -15.71
CA VAL A 182 -32.13 -11.26 -17.11
C VAL A 182 -31.60 -12.44 -17.90
N GLN A 183 -32.40 -12.87 -18.87
CA GLN A 183 -32.04 -13.82 -19.91
C GLN A 183 -31.95 -13.07 -21.24
N LEU A 184 -30.92 -13.36 -22.04
CA LEU A 184 -30.69 -12.72 -23.33
C LEU A 184 -31.06 -13.66 -24.49
N SER A 185 -31.55 -13.08 -25.58
CA SER A 185 -31.54 -13.71 -26.90
C SER A 185 -30.77 -12.82 -27.87
N LEU A 186 -29.89 -13.41 -28.66
CA LEU A 186 -29.08 -12.72 -29.65
C LEU A 186 -29.49 -13.18 -31.05
N LYS A 187 -29.77 -12.24 -31.94
CA LYS A 187 -30.18 -12.48 -33.34
C LYS A 187 -29.25 -11.76 -34.30
N THR A 188 -28.76 -12.46 -35.33
CA THR A 188 -27.90 -11.91 -36.39
C THR A 188 -28.73 -11.29 -37.51
N PRO A 189 -28.10 -10.49 -38.41
CA PRO A 189 -28.74 -9.94 -39.60
C PRO A 189 -29.34 -11.01 -40.53
N ASN A 190 -28.68 -12.16 -40.69
CA ASN A 190 -29.16 -13.32 -41.45
C ASN A 190 -30.20 -14.19 -40.71
N GLU A 191 -30.85 -13.64 -39.67
CA GLU A 191 -31.91 -14.30 -38.90
C GLU A 191 -31.47 -15.51 -38.04
N TYR A 192 -30.17 -15.77 -37.89
CA TYR A 192 -29.68 -16.77 -36.95
C TYR A 192 -29.87 -16.29 -35.51
N GLU A 193 -30.36 -17.16 -34.62
CA GLU A 193 -30.70 -16.76 -33.25
C GLU A 193 -30.16 -17.74 -32.21
N VAL A 194 -29.50 -17.21 -31.19
CA VAL A 194 -29.20 -17.91 -29.93
C VAL A 194 -30.14 -17.40 -28.86
N LYS A 195 -30.97 -18.30 -28.32
CA LYS A 195 -31.94 -17.98 -27.25
C LYS A 195 -31.44 -18.47 -25.90
N ASN A 196 -32.08 -17.96 -24.85
CA ASN A 196 -31.94 -18.46 -23.48
C ASN A 196 -30.53 -18.32 -22.87
N ILE A 197 -29.79 -17.29 -23.26
CA ILE A 197 -28.46 -17.00 -22.70
C ILE A 197 -28.66 -16.45 -21.28
N ILE A 198 -28.11 -17.12 -20.26
CA ILE A 198 -28.15 -16.65 -18.87
C ILE A 198 -26.75 -16.14 -18.53
N PRO A 199 -26.53 -14.82 -18.49
CA PRO A 199 -25.20 -14.28 -18.20
C PRO A 199 -24.68 -14.79 -16.86
N SER A 200 -23.41 -15.17 -16.81
CA SER A 200 -22.76 -15.71 -15.60
C SER A 200 -21.38 -15.12 -15.41
N SER A 201 -20.78 -15.28 -14.23
CA SER A 201 -19.39 -14.85 -13.98
C SER A 201 -18.37 -15.60 -14.85
N LYS A 202 -18.70 -16.82 -15.30
CA LYS A 202 -17.90 -17.55 -16.27
C LYS A 202 -18.22 -17.07 -17.69
N LYS A 203 -17.17 -16.95 -18.49
CA LYS A 203 -17.27 -16.57 -19.90
C LYS A 203 -18.03 -17.64 -20.69
N GLN A 204 -19.09 -17.23 -21.36
CA GLN A 204 -19.88 -18.06 -22.27
C GLN A 204 -19.59 -17.63 -23.70
N GLU A 205 -19.29 -18.59 -24.58
CA GLU A 205 -18.88 -18.32 -25.96
C GLU A 205 -19.91 -18.92 -26.92
N TYR A 206 -20.37 -18.10 -27.85
CA TYR A 206 -21.33 -18.49 -28.89
C TYR A 206 -20.74 -18.22 -30.26
N PHE A 207 -20.87 -19.15 -31.20
CA PHE A 207 -20.42 -18.97 -32.57
C PHE A 207 -21.64 -18.86 -33.48
N LEU A 208 -21.80 -17.67 -34.06
CA LEU A 208 -22.88 -17.28 -34.96
C LEU A 208 -22.23 -16.97 -36.30
N GLU A 209 -22.37 -17.90 -37.24
CA GLU A 209 -21.65 -17.88 -38.52
C GLU A 209 -20.13 -17.67 -38.33
N ASN A 210 -19.56 -16.58 -38.85
CA ASN A 210 -18.15 -16.22 -38.74
C ASN A 210 -17.83 -15.40 -37.48
N THR A 211 -18.83 -15.08 -36.66
CA THR A 211 -18.71 -14.19 -35.49
C THR A 211 -18.80 -14.98 -34.19
N LYS A 212 -17.75 -14.89 -33.39
CA LYS A 212 -17.72 -15.34 -31.99
C LYS A 212 -18.28 -14.24 -31.09
N VAL A 213 -19.21 -14.60 -30.20
CA VAL A 213 -19.80 -13.69 -29.22
C VAL A 213 -19.53 -14.22 -27.81
N ASP A 214 -18.81 -13.42 -27.03
CA ASP A 214 -18.47 -13.69 -25.65
C ASP A 214 -19.37 -12.90 -24.70
N ILE A 215 -19.96 -13.59 -23.72
CA ILE A 215 -20.87 -12.99 -22.74
C ILE A 215 -20.44 -13.39 -21.33
N ASN A 216 -20.27 -12.41 -20.45
CA ASN A 216 -19.96 -12.65 -19.04
C ASN A 216 -20.44 -11.51 -18.13
N ILE A 217 -20.70 -11.82 -16.86
CA ILE A 217 -20.97 -10.85 -15.81
C ILE A 217 -19.66 -10.46 -15.13
N ILE A 218 -19.43 -9.16 -15.01
CA ILE A 218 -18.36 -8.57 -14.21
C ILE A 218 -19.01 -7.99 -12.96
N LYS A 219 -18.71 -8.59 -11.80
CA LYS A 219 -19.09 -8.05 -10.50
C LYS A 219 -18.11 -6.96 -10.11
N VAL A 220 -18.58 -5.72 -10.00
CA VAL A 220 -17.76 -4.57 -9.63
C VAL A 220 -17.95 -4.31 -8.14
N LYS A 221 -16.87 -4.42 -7.36
CA LYS A 221 -16.92 -4.35 -5.89
C LYS A 221 -17.46 -3.03 -5.31
N HIS A 222 -17.43 -1.95 -6.09
CA HIS A 222 -17.81 -0.59 -5.64
C HIS A 222 -19.10 -0.05 -6.26
N LEU A 223 -19.74 -0.80 -7.16
CA LEU A 223 -21.11 -0.51 -7.57
C LEU A 223 -22.04 -1.12 -6.52
N GLU A 224 -22.53 -0.32 -5.57
CA GLU A 224 -23.36 -0.81 -4.46
C GLU A 224 -24.59 -1.58 -4.96
N ASP A 225 -25.20 -1.13 -6.07
CA ASP A 225 -26.49 -1.63 -6.55
C ASP A 225 -26.50 -2.26 -7.95
N SER A 226 -25.37 -2.35 -8.66
CA SER A 226 -25.36 -2.78 -10.07
C SER A 226 -24.28 -3.81 -10.44
N ASP A 227 -24.58 -4.66 -11.41
CA ASP A 227 -23.67 -5.59 -12.08
C ASP A 227 -23.49 -5.18 -13.56
N ILE A 228 -22.37 -5.56 -14.17
CA ILE A 228 -22.13 -5.31 -15.61
C ILE A 228 -22.20 -6.63 -16.38
N ILE A 229 -23.10 -6.71 -17.36
CA ILE A 229 -23.04 -7.74 -18.40
C ILE A 229 -22.20 -7.20 -19.55
N LYS A 230 -21.09 -7.88 -19.83
CA LYS A 230 -20.21 -7.57 -20.96
C LYS A 230 -20.55 -8.49 -22.13
N VAL A 231 -20.76 -7.90 -23.31
CA VAL A 231 -21.00 -8.63 -24.56
C VAL A 231 -19.96 -8.18 -25.59
N LYS A 232 -19.17 -9.13 -26.08
CA LYS A 232 -18.07 -8.87 -27.02
C LYS A 232 -18.25 -9.70 -28.28
N PHE A 233 -18.21 -9.06 -29.44
CA PHE A 233 -18.31 -9.68 -30.77
C PHE A 233 -16.91 -9.71 -31.39
N GLN A 234 -16.50 -10.85 -31.95
CA GLN A 234 -15.17 -11.05 -32.52
C GLN A 234 -15.25 -11.92 -33.77
N SER A 235 -14.64 -11.50 -34.86
CA SER A 235 -14.49 -12.30 -36.08
C SER A 235 -13.02 -12.34 -36.49
N LYS A 236 -12.59 -13.41 -37.16
CA LYS A 236 -11.24 -13.48 -37.75
C LYS A 236 -11.10 -12.60 -38.99
N ASP A 237 -12.22 -12.34 -39.68
CA ASP A 237 -12.29 -11.50 -40.87
C ASP A 237 -13.04 -10.20 -40.54
N ILE A 238 -14.36 -10.19 -40.71
CA ILE A 238 -15.27 -9.11 -40.31
C ILE A 238 -16.47 -9.70 -39.61
N ILE A 239 -17.04 -8.97 -38.64
CA ILE A 239 -18.33 -9.30 -38.05
C ILE A 239 -19.39 -9.12 -39.14
N GLU A 240 -20.37 -10.01 -39.16
CA GLU A 240 -21.50 -9.93 -40.10
C GLU A 240 -22.16 -8.55 -40.03
N SER A 241 -22.16 -7.82 -41.14
CA SER A 241 -22.73 -6.47 -41.20
C SER A 241 -24.25 -6.51 -41.17
N GLY A 242 -24.83 -5.50 -40.54
CA GLY A 242 -26.28 -5.33 -40.48
C GLY A 242 -26.78 -5.22 -39.05
N LYS A 243 -28.07 -5.50 -38.89
CA LYS A 243 -28.79 -5.29 -37.64
C LYS A 243 -28.71 -6.52 -36.75
N TRP A 244 -27.88 -6.44 -35.72
CA TRP A 244 -27.83 -7.41 -34.63
C TRP A 244 -28.83 -7.02 -33.54
N SER A 245 -29.63 -7.95 -33.06
CA SER A 245 -30.60 -7.67 -32.00
C SER A 245 -30.29 -8.45 -30.73
N ILE A 246 -30.22 -7.74 -29.59
CA ILE A 246 -30.18 -8.37 -28.26
C ILE A 246 -31.51 -8.10 -27.57
N LYS A 247 -32.24 -9.17 -27.27
CA LYS A 247 -33.49 -9.13 -26.52
C LYS A 247 -33.25 -9.51 -25.07
N PHE A 248 -33.82 -8.73 -24.14
CA PHE A 248 -33.76 -8.92 -22.70
C PHE A 248 -35.08 -9.49 -22.19
N ASN A 249 -35.06 -10.65 -21.57
CA ASN A 249 -36.21 -11.22 -20.88
C ASN A 249 -35.93 -11.17 -19.37
N VAL A 250 -36.72 -10.41 -18.63
CA VAL A 250 -36.58 -10.33 -17.16
C VAL A 250 -37.07 -11.64 -16.55
N LEU A 251 -36.17 -12.34 -15.83
CA LEU A 251 -36.49 -13.55 -15.09
C LEU A 251 -36.96 -13.22 -13.67
N LYS A 252 -36.32 -12.24 -13.02
CA LYS A 252 -36.59 -11.82 -11.64
C LYS A 252 -36.09 -10.39 -11.43
N GLY A 253 -36.73 -9.62 -10.54
CA GLY A 253 -36.28 -8.27 -10.16
C GLY A 253 -37.40 -7.22 -10.24
N SER A 254 -37.35 -6.25 -9.33
CA SER A 254 -38.37 -5.20 -9.19
C SER A 254 -38.04 -3.94 -9.99
N LYS A 255 -36.76 -3.58 -10.05
CA LYS A 255 -36.25 -2.51 -10.90
C LYS A 255 -35.93 -3.06 -12.29
N LYS A 256 -36.53 -2.46 -13.32
CA LYS A 256 -36.45 -2.94 -14.72
C LYS A 256 -35.65 -1.99 -15.61
N ASN A 257 -34.74 -1.20 -15.03
CA ASN A 257 -33.94 -0.25 -15.80
C ASN A 257 -32.58 -0.87 -16.10
N ILE A 258 -32.14 -0.78 -17.34
CA ILE A 258 -30.77 -1.11 -17.73
C ILE A 258 -30.18 0.05 -18.50
N SER A 259 -28.90 0.31 -18.28
CA SER A 259 -28.16 1.39 -18.94
C SER A 259 -27.04 0.78 -19.76
N ILE A 260 -26.98 1.10 -21.04
CA ILE A 260 -26.07 0.45 -21.98
C ILE A 260 -25.07 1.48 -22.46
N TYR A 261 -23.80 1.12 -22.38
CA TYR A 261 -22.69 1.99 -22.72
C TYR A 261 -21.77 1.33 -23.74
N THR A 262 -21.29 2.13 -24.70
CA THR A 262 -20.17 1.74 -25.55
C THR A 262 -19.26 2.92 -25.85
N ASN A 263 -17.99 2.61 -26.06
CA ASN A 263 -16.91 3.53 -26.44
C ASN A 263 -16.64 3.51 -27.96
N LYS A 264 -17.52 2.88 -28.75
CA LYS A 264 -17.32 2.73 -30.19
C LYS A 264 -17.71 4.02 -30.92
N ILE A 265 -16.71 4.80 -31.31
CA ILE A 265 -16.88 6.17 -31.84
C ILE A 265 -16.99 6.21 -33.37
N LYS A 266 -16.47 5.20 -34.09
CA LYS A 266 -16.49 5.19 -35.58
C LYS A 266 -17.91 5.27 -36.16
N ASN A 267 -18.92 4.77 -35.45
CA ASN A 267 -20.31 4.84 -35.86
C ASN A 267 -21.20 5.28 -34.69
N TYR A 268 -21.62 6.54 -34.69
CA TYR A 268 -22.54 7.08 -33.69
C TYR A 268 -23.91 6.40 -33.65
N ASN A 269 -24.29 5.72 -34.72
CA ASN A 269 -25.54 4.99 -34.83
C ASN A 269 -25.39 3.51 -34.46
N PHE A 270 -24.26 3.12 -33.87
CA PHE A 270 -23.99 1.75 -33.45
C PHE A 270 -25.08 1.21 -32.52
N ILE A 271 -25.68 2.04 -31.67
CA ILE A 271 -26.89 1.69 -30.90
C ILE A 271 -28.06 2.55 -31.41
N GLU A 272 -29.13 1.92 -31.92
CA GLU A 272 -30.31 2.65 -32.38
C GLU A 272 -30.96 3.44 -31.23
N ASN A 273 -31.32 4.70 -31.47
CA ASN A 273 -32.01 5.59 -30.51
C ASN A 273 -31.26 5.76 -29.17
N ALA A 274 -29.93 5.91 -29.23
CA ALA A 274 -29.10 6.18 -28.07
C ALA A 274 -28.75 7.68 -27.97
N SER A 275 -28.49 8.13 -26.74
CA SER A 275 -27.94 9.45 -26.45
C SER A 275 -26.41 9.42 -26.63
N ILE A 276 -25.84 10.55 -27.03
CA ILE A 276 -24.40 10.71 -27.15
C ILE A 276 -23.97 11.73 -26.10
N SER A 277 -23.01 11.35 -25.28
CA SER A 277 -22.48 12.23 -24.25
C SER A 277 -21.01 12.55 -24.52
N PHE A 278 -20.69 13.84 -24.43
CA PHE A 278 -19.36 14.39 -24.61
C PHE A 278 -18.84 14.88 -23.26
N LEU A 279 -17.72 14.32 -22.82
CA LEU A 279 -16.99 14.85 -21.68
C LEU A 279 -15.86 15.74 -22.21
N ILE A 280 -15.95 17.04 -21.93
CA ILE A 280 -15.08 18.09 -22.46
C ILE A 280 -14.34 18.75 -21.30
N ARG A 281 -13.02 18.83 -21.35
CA ARG A 281 -12.19 19.39 -20.28
C ARG A 281 -11.30 20.53 -20.78
N PHE A 282 -11.26 21.62 -20.04
CA PHE A 282 -10.42 22.79 -20.30
C PHE A 282 -9.47 23.09 -19.14
N GLY A 283 -8.21 23.47 -19.44
CA GLY A 283 -7.16 23.77 -18.45
C GLY A 283 -5.75 23.36 -18.88
N ILE A 284 -4.72 23.83 -18.15
CA ILE A 284 -3.28 23.95 -18.55
C ILE A 284 -2.56 22.63 -18.95
N ASN A 285 -3.19 21.46 -18.82
CA ASN A 285 -2.67 20.16 -19.28
C ASN A 285 -3.55 19.55 -20.39
N SER A 286 -3.55 20.12 -21.60
CA SER A 286 -4.26 19.56 -22.75
C SER A 286 -3.38 18.65 -23.62
N SER A 287 -2.68 17.71 -23.00
CA SER A 287 -1.97 16.59 -23.64
C SER A 287 -2.24 15.30 -22.85
N ILE A 288 -3.51 14.89 -22.80
CA ILE A 288 -3.95 13.60 -22.25
C ILE A 288 -4.14 12.63 -23.43
N LYS A 289 -3.22 11.67 -23.59
CA LYS A 289 -3.43 10.51 -24.47
C LYS A 289 -4.44 9.55 -23.81
N SER A 290 -5.63 9.54 -24.41
CA SER A 290 -6.64 8.47 -24.41
C SER A 290 -7.08 7.87 -23.07
N LEU A 291 -8.16 8.42 -22.55
CA LEU A 291 -9.13 7.68 -21.75
C LEU A 291 -9.85 6.65 -22.65
N LYS A 292 -9.35 5.41 -22.70
CA LYS A 292 -10.16 4.26 -23.15
C LYS A 292 -10.82 3.61 -21.94
N ASN A 293 -12.15 3.64 -21.99
CA ASN A 293 -13.14 2.89 -21.20
C ASN A 293 -13.56 3.55 -19.87
N ARG A 294 -14.82 4.00 -19.82
CA ARG A 294 -15.63 3.93 -18.61
C ARG A 294 -15.73 2.46 -18.19
N SER A 295 -14.74 1.97 -17.47
CA SER A 295 -14.98 0.95 -16.45
C SER A 295 -15.40 1.68 -15.19
N PHE A 296 -16.50 1.28 -14.57
CA PHE A 296 -16.78 1.62 -13.19
C PHE A 296 -15.61 1.14 -12.32
N ARG A 297 -14.66 2.05 -12.10
CA ARG A 297 -13.56 1.95 -11.16
C ARG A 297 -13.76 3.10 -10.21
N ASP A 298 -14.54 2.85 -9.17
CA ASP A 298 -14.40 3.62 -7.95
C ASP A 298 -13.05 3.29 -7.30
N GLU A 299 -12.59 4.26 -6.54
CA GLU A 299 -11.24 4.48 -6.01
C GLU A 299 -10.64 3.27 -5.29
N SER A 300 -10.08 2.32 -6.04
CA SER A 300 -8.78 1.76 -5.66
C SER A 300 -7.73 2.54 -6.43
N ILE A 301 -6.94 3.31 -5.69
CA ILE A 301 -5.77 4.05 -6.15
C ILE A 301 -5.07 3.23 -7.23
N ASN A 302 -4.90 3.81 -8.42
CA ASN A 302 -4.08 3.19 -9.45
C ASN A 302 -2.60 3.23 -9.01
N LEU A 303 -2.21 2.35 -8.08
CA LEU A 303 -0.82 2.07 -7.71
C LEU A 303 -0.02 1.55 -8.93
N SER A 304 -0.66 1.30 -10.07
CA SER A 304 0.07 1.07 -11.32
C SER A 304 0.87 2.30 -11.73
N GLU A 305 0.42 3.52 -11.41
CA GLU A 305 1.12 4.77 -11.76
C GLU A 305 2.00 5.32 -10.63
N PHE A 306 1.80 4.89 -9.38
CA PHE A 306 2.55 5.39 -8.23
C PHE A 306 3.34 4.27 -7.54
N SER A 307 4.57 4.55 -7.12
CA SER A 307 5.41 3.62 -6.37
C SER A 307 5.68 4.16 -4.96
N PRO A 308 5.58 3.34 -3.91
CA PRO A 308 5.96 3.77 -2.57
C PRO A 308 7.47 4.01 -2.54
N ILE A 309 7.88 5.15 -1.99
CA ILE A 309 9.29 5.56 -1.98
C ILE A 309 9.79 5.83 -0.57
N PHE A 310 8.97 6.46 0.27
CA PHE A 310 9.37 6.85 1.61
C PHE A 310 8.25 6.61 2.63
N VAL A 311 8.67 6.40 3.87
CA VAL A 311 7.85 6.61 5.05
C VAL A 311 8.28 7.91 5.70
N ILE A 312 7.31 8.72 6.11
CA ILE A 312 7.57 10.08 6.56
C ILE A 312 6.91 10.34 7.92
N ASP A 313 7.67 10.95 8.84
CA ASP A 313 7.10 11.65 9.98
C ASP A 313 7.04 13.15 9.66
N TYR A 314 5.88 13.76 9.91
CA TYR A 314 5.60 15.12 9.49
C TYR A 314 4.91 15.97 10.57
N LYS A 315 5.00 17.29 10.44
CA LYS A 315 4.34 18.27 11.32
C LYS A 315 3.09 18.85 10.62
N ASP A 316 2.29 19.58 11.39
CA ASP A 316 1.17 20.37 10.86
C ASP A 316 1.63 21.24 9.67
N GLY A 317 0.79 21.35 8.63
CA GLY A 317 1.12 22.02 7.36
C GLY A 317 1.58 21.08 6.24
N PHE A 318 2.02 19.86 6.56
CA PHE A 318 2.47 18.90 5.55
C PHE A 318 1.39 18.50 4.53
N GLU A 319 0.15 18.31 5.00
CA GLU A 319 -0.94 17.90 4.12
C GLU A 319 -1.34 19.02 3.14
N GLU A 320 -1.04 20.28 3.45
CA GLU A 320 -1.16 21.42 2.54
C GLU A 320 0.00 21.43 1.53
N ASP A 321 1.25 21.30 2.02
CA ASP A 321 2.45 21.29 1.18
C ASP A 321 2.38 20.21 0.09
N ILE A 322 1.92 19.00 0.46
CA ILE A 322 1.85 17.88 -0.47
C ILE A 322 0.70 18.00 -1.49
N LYS A 323 -0.37 18.75 -1.18
CA LYS A 323 -1.46 19.00 -2.14
C LYS A 323 -0.98 19.83 -3.33
N GLU A 324 -0.01 20.72 -3.14
CA GLU A 324 0.58 21.53 -4.22
C GLU A 324 1.42 20.68 -5.17
N LEU A 325 1.89 19.50 -4.73
CA LEU A 325 2.71 18.56 -5.48
C LEU A 325 1.97 17.27 -5.85
N ALA A 326 0.64 17.30 -5.86
CA ALA A 326 -0.21 16.12 -6.01
C ALA A 326 -0.10 15.40 -7.37
N ASP A 327 0.50 16.02 -8.38
CA ASP A 327 0.82 15.39 -9.67
C ASP A 327 2.12 14.56 -9.62
N ILE A 328 3.01 14.87 -8.67
CA ILE A 328 4.29 14.19 -8.46
C ILE A 328 4.18 13.17 -7.33
N PHE A 329 3.65 13.59 -6.18
CA PHE A 329 3.59 12.78 -4.97
C PHE A 329 2.16 12.47 -4.54
N LYS A 330 1.98 11.30 -3.96
CA LYS A 330 0.77 10.89 -3.26
C LYS A 330 1.12 10.48 -1.85
N PHE A 331 0.29 10.85 -0.89
CA PHE A 331 0.52 10.53 0.51
C PHE A 331 -0.64 9.70 1.08
N ASP A 332 -0.32 8.55 1.68
CA ASP A 332 -1.26 7.74 2.46
C ASP A 332 -0.96 7.89 3.94
N LYS A 333 -1.85 8.57 4.65
CA LYS A 333 -1.79 8.78 6.09
C LYS A 333 -2.10 7.48 6.84
N LEU A 334 -1.20 7.04 7.72
CA LEU A 334 -1.40 5.84 8.56
C LEU A 334 -1.72 6.20 10.02
N SER A 335 -1.21 7.33 10.50
CA SER A 335 -1.52 7.95 11.78
C SER A 335 -1.43 9.47 11.69
N ASP A 336 -1.81 10.18 12.74
CA ASP A 336 -1.94 11.64 12.75
C ASP A 336 -0.74 12.41 12.17
N ASN A 337 0.47 11.88 12.34
CA ASN A 337 1.74 12.51 11.92
C ASN A 337 2.71 11.54 11.21
N PHE A 338 2.21 10.43 10.67
CA PHE A 338 3.05 9.45 9.94
C PHE A 338 2.29 8.77 8.82
N GLY A 339 2.99 8.50 7.71
CA GLY A 339 2.43 7.73 6.61
C GLY A 339 3.42 7.41 5.50
N ILE A 340 2.89 7.00 4.36
CA ILE A 340 3.66 6.55 3.20
C ILE A 340 3.57 7.60 2.10
N LEU A 341 4.73 8.00 1.59
CA LEU A 341 4.85 8.82 0.41
C LEU A 341 5.11 7.93 -0.82
N TYR A 342 4.33 8.16 -1.86
CA TYR A 342 4.45 7.54 -3.17
C TYR A 342 4.83 8.60 -4.20
N ILE A 343 5.58 8.20 -5.22
CA ILE A 343 5.88 9.03 -6.39
C ILE A 343 5.19 8.49 -7.63
N ASN A 344 4.74 9.38 -8.50
CA ASN A 344 4.28 9.04 -9.83
C ASN A 344 5.47 8.47 -10.63
N LYS A 345 5.34 7.24 -11.12
CA LYS A 345 6.36 6.52 -11.90
C LYS A 345 6.77 7.28 -13.16
N SER A 346 5.92 8.15 -13.69
CA SER A 346 6.23 9.00 -14.86
C SER A 346 6.94 10.31 -14.53
N ARG A 347 7.05 10.67 -13.24
CA ARG A 347 7.64 11.93 -12.74
C ARG A 347 8.76 11.64 -11.73
N THR A 348 9.46 10.50 -11.86
CA THR A 348 10.53 10.08 -10.93
C THR A 348 11.72 11.03 -10.91
N GLU A 349 11.97 11.73 -12.01
CA GLU A 349 12.95 12.81 -12.13
C GLU A 349 12.67 14.04 -11.24
N ASP A 350 11.41 14.24 -10.83
CA ASP A 350 11.00 15.35 -9.96
C ASP A 350 11.09 15.03 -8.46
N MET A 351 11.76 13.93 -8.09
CA MET A 351 11.98 13.55 -6.69
C MET A 351 12.57 14.70 -5.84
N GLY A 352 13.37 15.58 -6.47
CA GLY A 352 13.98 16.74 -5.80
C GLY A 352 12.98 17.76 -5.26
N GLU A 353 11.73 17.78 -5.72
CA GLU A 353 10.69 18.68 -5.21
C GLU A 353 10.37 18.40 -3.73
N LEU A 354 10.68 17.19 -3.24
CA LEU A 354 10.49 16.81 -1.85
C LEU A 354 11.27 17.70 -0.86
N TYR A 355 12.42 18.24 -1.26
CA TYR A 355 13.24 19.12 -0.41
C TYR A 355 12.60 20.48 -0.15
N ARG A 356 11.56 20.86 -0.90
CA ARG A 356 10.80 22.09 -0.64
C ARG A 356 9.88 21.95 0.57
N ILE A 357 9.57 20.72 0.98
CA ILE A 357 8.64 20.43 2.06
C ILE A 357 9.37 20.45 3.40
N THR A 358 9.30 21.58 4.10
CA THR A 358 9.96 21.76 5.41
C THR A 358 9.21 21.15 6.60
N SER A 359 7.96 20.75 6.38
CA SER A 359 7.10 20.11 7.37
C SER A 359 7.45 18.62 7.58
N ILE A 360 8.23 18.01 6.68
CA ILE A 360 8.85 16.69 6.90
C ILE A 360 10.01 16.86 7.87
N TYR A 361 9.96 16.16 9.00
CA TYR A 361 11.07 16.17 9.97
C TYR A 361 11.79 14.83 10.08
N ARG A 362 11.20 13.75 9.55
CA ARG A 362 11.90 12.47 9.34
C ARG A 362 11.42 11.82 8.05
N ILE A 363 12.37 11.24 7.32
CA ILE A 363 12.13 10.53 6.08
C ILE A 363 13.01 9.28 6.05
N GLN A 364 12.43 8.16 5.64
CA GLN A 364 13.16 6.91 5.43
C GLN A 364 12.61 6.19 4.21
N ARG A 365 13.46 5.43 3.52
CA ARG A 365 13.04 4.59 2.39
C ARG A 365 11.94 3.61 2.78
N TYR A 366 10.89 3.55 1.97
CA TYR A 366 9.91 2.49 2.07
C TYR A 366 10.58 1.14 1.77
N THR A 367 10.41 0.17 2.66
CA THR A 367 11.14 -1.10 2.61
C THR A 367 10.17 -2.27 2.72
N LYS A 368 10.24 -3.21 1.76
CA LYS A 368 9.54 -4.50 1.80
C LYS A 368 10.16 -5.37 2.88
N MET A 369 9.34 -6.09 3.63
CA MET A 369 9.77 -6.96 4.73
C MET A 369 9.26 -8.38 4.51
N VAL A 370 9.99 -9.35 5.06
CA VAL A 370 9.64 -10.76 5.09
C VAL A 370 9.48 -11.23 6.52
N GLN A 371 8.67 -12.27 6.73
CA GLN A 371 8.62 -12.94 8.02
C GLN A 371 9.92 -13.70 8.28
N LEU A 372 10.37 -13.66 9.53
CA LEU A 372 11.56 -14.36 10.01
C LEU A 372 11.21 -15.74 10.59
N THR A 373 10.05 -16.27 10.23
CA THR A 373 9.51 -17.54 10.71
C THR A 373 8.89 -18.31 9.55
N ASN A 374 9.32 -19.56 9.38
CA ASN A 374 8.73 -20.53 8.48
C ASN A 374 7.88 -21.51 9.29
N LEU A 375 6.72 -21.90 8.75
CA LEU A 375 5.77 -22.78 9.41
C LEU A 375 5.58 -24.07 8.63
N ASN A 376 5.66 -25.20 9.31
CA ASN A 376 5.39 -26.53 8.79
C ASN A 376 4.22 -27.15 9.58
N ARG A 377 3.19 -27.65 8.86
CA ARG A 377 2.00 -28.21 9.49
C ARG A 377 2.31 -29.54 10.17
N GLY A 378 1.84 -29.69 11.40
CA GLY A 378 2.06 -30.89 12.23
C GLY A 378 3.17 -30.69 13.26
N VAL A 379 3.28 -31.67 14.17
CA VAL A 379 4.22 -31.65 15.31
C VAL A 379 5.31 -32.72 15.21
N GLU A 380 5.37 -33.44 14.08
CA GLU A 380 6.36 -34.48 13.85
C GLU A 380 7.78 -33.89 13.90
N ASN A 381 8.66 -34.52 14.69
CA ASN A 381 10.03 -34.03 14.96
C ASN A 381 10.08 -32.64 15.60
N GLY A 382 8.96 -32.17 16.18
CA GLY A 382 8.90 -30.92 16.89
C GLY A 382 9.62 -30.98 18.24
N TYR A 383 10.09 -29.82 18.71
CA TYR A 383 10.80 -29.69 19.98
C TYR A 383 10.13 -28.64 20.89
N VAL A 384 10.14 -28.93 22.20
CA VAL A 384 9.70 -28.01 23.26
C VAL A 384 10.94 -27.52 24.01
N ALA A 385 11.21 -26.22 23.94
CA ALA A 385 12.49 -25.66 24.38
C ALA A 385 12.45 -24.90 25.72
N THR A 386 11.34 -24.99 26.48
CA THR A 386 11.18 -24.21 27.73
C THR A 386 12.14 -24.66 28.84
N GLU A 387 12.49 -25.93 28.90
CA GLU A 387 13.43 -26.47 29.91
C GLU A 387 14.84 -25.90 29.71
N GLU A 388 15.38 -25.96 28.49
CA GLU A 388 16.79 -25.64 28.23
C GLU A 388 17.13 -24.15 28.39
N ILE A 389 16.14 -23.27 28.21
CA ILE A 389 16.28 -21.83 28.46
C ILE A 389 15.99 -21.47 29.92
N GLY A 390 15.61 -22.44 30.76
CA GLY A 390 15.31 -22.24 32.17
C GLY A 390 13.93 -21.65 32.45
N ALA A 391 12.97 -21.69 31.52
CA ALA A 391 11.61 -21.21 31.76
C ALA A 391 10.86 -22.08 32.76
N ASN A 392 11.02 -23.41 32.69
CA ASN A 392 10.35 -24.35 33.59
C ASN A 392 10.71 -24.13 35.06
N PHE A 393 11.91 -23.65 35.37
CA PHE A 393 12.29 -23.26 36.73
C PHE A 393 11.32 -22.24 37.35
N PHE A 394 10.78 -21.32 36.56
CA PHE A 394 9.80 -20.34 37.00
C PHE A 394 8.36 -20.89 36.97
N LYS A 395 8.05 -21.74 35.99
CA LYS A 395 6.69 -22.31 35.80
C LYS A 395 6.33 -23.39 36.84
N GLU A 396 7.31 -24.21 37.24
CA GLU A 396 7.05 -25.41 38.05
C GLU A 396 7.39 -25.23 39.53
N ASN A 397 8.14 -24.18 39.89
CA ASN A 397 8.56 -23.96 41.27
C ASN A 397 7.43 -23.28 42.08
N PRO A 398 6.85 -23.95 43.10
CA PRO A 398 5.71 -23.43 43.84
C PRO A 398 6.04 -22.19 44.70
N ASN A 399 7.33 -21.90 44.92
CA ASN A 399 7.77 -20.73 45.68
C ASN A 399 8.02 -19.51 44.79
N ILE A 400 7.95 -19.68 43.47
CA ILE A 400 8.15 -18.61 42.49
C ILE A 400 6.80 -18.34 41.84
N THR A 401 6.46 -17.06 41.74
CA THR A 401 5.19 -16.63 41.15
C THR A 401 5.42 -15.73 39.94
N LEU A 402 6.53 -15.91 39.24
CA LEU A 402 6.89 -15.11 38.07
C LEU A 402 6.43 -15.82 36.80
N ASP A 403 5.39 -15.29 36.17
CA ASP A 403 4.74 -15.82 34.97
C ASP A 403 4.57 -14.74 33.88
N GLY A 404 5.07 -13.52 34.10
CA GLY A 404 4.96 -12.37 33.20
C GLY A 404 3.71 -11.51 33.41
N ARG A 405 2.89 -11.76 34.44
CA ARG A 405 1.68 -10.97 34.68
C ARG A 405 1.94 -9.48 34.95
N GLY A 406 1.01 -8.66 34.51
CA GLY A 406 1.13 -7.20 34.56
C GLY A 406 2.05 -6.60 33.50
N VAL A 407 2.55 -7.41 32.56
CA VAL A 407 3.35 -6.98 31.40
C VAL A 407 2.59 -7.33 30.12
N PHE A 408 2.58 -6.39 29.16
CA PHE A 408 2.08 -6.64 27.82
C PHE A 408 3.14 -7.23 26.91
N ILE A 409 2.71 -8.14 26.04
CA ILE A 409 3.51 -8.61 24.90
C ILE A 409 2.84 -8.14 23.62
N GLY A 410 3.55 -7.33 22.84
CA GLY A 410 3.10 -6.82 21.54
C GLY A 410 3.56 -7.73 20.40
N ILE A 411 2.63 -8.22 19.58
CA ILE A 411 2.91 -9.06 18.41
C ILE A 411 2.33 -8.40 17.16
N ALA A 412 3.20 -7.88 16.29
CA ALA A 412 2.81 -7.30 15.00
C ALA A 412 3.21 -8.27 13.86
N ASN A 413 2.25 -9.05 13.37
CA ASN A 413 2.51 -10.10 12.36
C ASN A 413 1.25 -10.41 11.53
N SER A 414 0.94 -11.68 11.24
CA SER A 414 -0.19 -12.11 10.42
C SER A 414 -1.57 -12.08 11.11
N GLY A 415 -1.61 -11.86 12.43
CA GLY A 415 -2.83 -11.87 13.23
C GLY A 415 -2.76 -12.90 14.36
N ILE A 416 -3.91 -13.36 14.85
CA ILE A 416 -4.00 -14.45 15.82
C ILE A 416 -5.33 -15.20 15.68
N ASP A 417 -5.32 -16.52 15.85
CA ASP A 417 -6.52 -17.31 16.13
C ASP A 417 -6.95 -17.09 17.58
N TYR A 418 -7.74 -16.04 17.83
CA TYR A 418 -8.21 -15.67 19.17
C TYR A 418 -9.18 -16.68 19.80
N LEU A 419 -9.65 -17.69 19.04
CA LEU A 419 -10.46 -18.78 19.58
C LEU A 419 -9.62 -20.01 19.97
N HIS A 420 -8.30 -19.98 19.74
CA HIS A 420 -7.42 -21.06 20.17
C HIS A 420 -7.44 -21.17 21.71
N PRO A 421 -7.63 -22.36 22.30
CA PRO A 421 -7.77 -22.50 23.76
C PRO A 421 -6.59 -21.94 24.56
N ASP A 422 -5.37 -22.01 24.03
CA ASP A 422 -4.17 -21.42 24.66
C ASP A 422 -4.22 -19.89 24.84
N PHE A 423 -5.19 -19.20 24.25
CA PHE A 423 -5.40 -17.75 24.42
C PHE A 423 -6.68 -17.41 25.20
N ILE A 424 -7.29 -18.40 25.85
CA ILE A 424 -8.50 -18.24 26.66
C ILE A 424 -8.16 -18.61 28.10
N TYR A 425 -8.29 -17.66 29.02
CA TYR A 425 -8.08 -17.88 30.45
C TYR A 425 -9.08 -18.91 31.01
N PRO A 426 -8.77 -19.55 32.15
CA PRO A 426 -9.65 -20.55 32.77
C PRO A 426 -11.07 -20.04 33.10
N ASP A 427 -11.25 -18.73 33.25
CA ASP A 427 -12.56 -18.09 33.47
C ASP A 427 -13.36 -17.85 32.17
N GLY A 428 -12.82 -18.28 31.03
CA GLY A 428 -13.43 -18.12 29.70
C GLY A 428 -13.18 -16.76 29.06
N THR A 429 -12.34 -15.89 29.65
CA THR A 429 -11.99 -14.59 29.08
C THR A 429 -10.72 -14.65 28.21
N SER A 430 -10.56 -13.68 27.33
CA SER A 430 -9.46 -13.56 26.39
C SER A 430 -8.17 -13.08 27.08
N LYS A 431 -7.07 -13.78 26.79
CA LYS A 431 -5.69 -13.31 27.06
C LYS A 431 -5.33 -12.07 26.23
N ILE A 432 -5.93 -11.93 25.06
CA ILE A 432 -5.70 -10.81 24.16
C ILE A 432 -6.46 -9.60 24.72
N ALA A 433 -5.71 -8.57 25.12
CA ALA A 433 -6.26 -7.31 25.62
C ALA A 433 -6.75 -6.43 24.47
N TYR A 434 -5.97 -6.39 23.38
CA TYR A 434 -6.29 -5.62 22.19
C TYR A 434 -5.88 -6.38 20.92
N LEU A 435 -6.74 -6.31 19.91
CA LEU A 435 -6.49 -6.84 18.58
C LEU A 435 -6.76 -5.73 17.54
N TRP A 436 -5.72 -5.30 16.83
CA TRP A 436 -5.85 -4.35 15.73
C TRP A 436 -5.66 -5.04 14.38
N ASP A 437 -6.72 -5.12 13.58
CA ASP A 437 -6.65 -5.63 12.22
C ASP A 437 -6.50 -4.48 11.22
N GLN A 438 -5.27 -4.22 10.76
CA GLN A 438 -4.98 -3.15 9.80
C GLN A 438 -5.58 -3.40 8.42
N THR A 439 -6.03 -4.63 8.13
CA THR A 439 -6.59 -5.00 6.82
C THR A 439 -8.09 -4.71 6.72
N LYS A 440 -8.77 -4.48 7.84
CA LYS A 440 -10.21 -4.24 7.88
C LYS A 440 -10.57 -2.77 7.92
N GLU A 441 -11.35 -2.33 6.95
CA GLU A 441 -11.97 -1.01 6.98
C GLU A 441 -13.02 -0.94 8.11
N GLY A 442 -13.13 0.22 8.75
CA GLY A 442 -14.07 0.41 9.85
C GLY A 442 -13.57 1.42 10.88
N ASN A 443 -13.35 0.95 12.10
CA ASN A 443 -13.11 1.76 13.28
C ASN A 443 -11.62 1.75 13.68
N PRO A 444 -10.77 2.61 13.07
CA PRO A 444 -9.36 2.65 13.43
C PRO A 444 -9.19 3.14 14.88
N PRO A 445 -8.15 2.67 15.59
CA PRO A 445 -7.86 3.17 16.92
C PRO A 445 -7.56 4.67 16.89
N SER A 446 -7.84 5.37 18.00
CA SER A 446 -7.63 6.82 18.11
C SER A 446 -6.21 7.23 17.72
N GLY A 447 -6.08 8.22 16.84
CA GLY A 447 -4.81 8.73 16.31
C GLY A 447 -4.21 7.89 15.17
N PHE A 448 -4.93 6.87 14.70
CA PHE A 448 -4.59 6.05 13.55
C PHE A 448 -5.68 6.18 12.47
N ASN A 449 -5.31 5.94 11.21
CA ASN A 449 -6.19 6.18 10.06
C ASN A 449 -6.49 4.90 9.26
N ILE A 450 -6.09 3.73 9.77
CA ILE A 450 -6.27 2.43 9.09
C ILE A 450 -6.79 1.37 10.06
N GLY A 451 -7.45 0.36 9.50
CA GLY A 451 -7.80 -0.85 10.24
C GLY A 451 -9.01 -0.73 11.15
N THR A 452 -9.26 -1.79 11.91
CA THR A 452 -10.29 -1.86 12.94
C THR A 452 -9.72 -2.42 14.24
N GLU A 453 -9.93 -1.72 15.35
CA GLU A 453 -9.56 -2.16 16.70
C GLU A 453 -10.69 -2.99 17.33
N TYR A 454 -10.32 -4.06 18.04
CA TYR A 454 -11.19 -4.87 18.89
C TYR A 454 -10.60 -4.91 20.30
N THR A 455 -11.43 -4.67 21.31
CA THR A 455 -11.02 -4.75 22.72
C THR A 455 -11.21 -6.17 23.27
N ARG A 456 -10.67 -6.42 24.48
CA ARG A 456 -10.93 -7.66 25.21
C ARG A 456 -12.42 -7.97 25.33
N GLU A 457 -13.28 -6.98 25.52
CA GLU A 457 -14.73 -7.15 25.61
C GLU A 457 -15.32 -7.67 24.30
N ASP A 458 -14.89 -7.12 23.16
CA ASP A 458 -15.31 -7.60 21.84
C ASP A 458 -14.88 -9.05 21.61
N ILE A 459 -13.63 -9.38 21.98
CA ILE A 459 -13.07 -10.73 21.84
C ILE A 459 -13.78 -11.70 22.78
N ASN A 460 -14.05 -11.31 24.03
CA ASN A 460 -14.81 -12.12 25.00
C ASN A 460 -16.21 -12.45 24.49
N LYS A 461 -16.88 -11.47 23.87
CA LYS A 461 -18.18 -11.69 23.23
C LYS A 461 -18.04 -12.69 22.08
N ALA A 462 -17.03 -12.52 21.23
CA ALA A 462 -16.79 -13.44 20.12
C ALA A 462 -16.42 -14.87 20.58
N ILE A 463 -15.67 -15.03 21.68
CA ILE A 463 -15.37 -16.34 22.29
C ILE A 463 -16.66 -17.02 22.74
N LYS A 464 -17.54 -16.32 23.47
CA LYS A 464 -18.83 -16.86 23.94
C LYS A 464 -19.74 -17.29 22.80
N GLU A 465 -19.69 -16.57 21.68
CA GLU A 465 -20.48 -16.83 20.47
C GLU A 465 -19.79 -17.81 19.49
N ASN A 466 -18.56 -18.25 19.79
CA ASN A 466 -17.69 -18.99 18.86
C ASN A 466 -17.59 -18.31 17.48
N ASN A 467 -17.55 -16.97 17.48
CA ASN A 467 -17.56 -16.15 16.29
C ASN A 467 -16.13 -15.89 15.81
N LYS A 468 -15.79 -16.33 14.58
CA LYS A 468 -14.47 -16.19 13.94
C LYS A 468 -14.31 -14.93 13.08
N THR A 469 -15.28 -14.03 13.08
CA THR A 469 -15.34 -12.95 12.09
C THR A 469 -14.59 -11.69 12.50
N LEU A 470 -14.07 -11.55 13.74
CA LEU A 470 -13.36 -10.33 14.16
C LEU A 470 -12.04 -10.15 13.42
N SER A 471 -11.22 -11.19 13.31
CA SER A 471 -10.01 -11.23 12.51
C SER A 471 -9.62 -12.69 12.28
N ILE A 472 -8.90 -12.97 11.21
CA ILE A 472 -8.45 -14.32 10.88
C ILE A 472 -6.95 -14.24 10.65
N ASP A 473 -6.19 -15.14 11.26
CA ASP A 473 -4.77 -15.33 10.94
C ASP A 473 -4.66 -16.36 9.82
N GLU A 474 -4.60 -15.94 8.56
CA GLU A 474 -4.57 -16.90 7.44
C GLU A 474 -3.24 -17.66 7.33
N GLU A 475 -2.16 -17.11 7.91
CA GLU A 475 -0.80 -17.65 7.81
C GLU A 475 -0.42 -18.48 9.04
N GLY A 476 -0.99 -18.18 10.22
CA GLY A 476 -0.79 -18.88 11.49
C GLY A 476 0.53 -18.53 12.21
N ILE A 477 1.37 -17.67 11.62
CA ILE A 477 2.68 -17.29 12.20
C ILE A 477 2.47 -16.40 13.43
N GLY A 478 1.56 -15.43 13.37
CA GLY A 478 1.25 -14.59 14.52
C GLY A 478 0.70 -15.41 15.69
N THR A 479 -0.20 -16.36 15.42
CA THR A 479 -0.70 -17.35 16.39
C THR A 479 0.43 -18.13 17.05
N ALA A 480 1.36 -18.68 16.25
CA ALA A 480 2.50 -19.45 16.77
C ALA A 480 3.42 -18.60 17.66
N LEU A 481 3.77 -17.39 17.23
CA LEU A 481 4.65 -16.49 17.98
C LEU A 481 4.01 -16.03 19.30
N SER A 482 2.72 -15.70 19.28
CA SER A 482 1.94 -15.40 20.49
C SER A 482 1.95 -16.57 21.47
N GLY A 483 1.82 -17.79 20.96
CA GLY A 483 1.86 -19.01 21.77
C GLY A 483 3.21 -19.25 22.44
N ILE A 484 4.32 -19.13 21.71
CA ILE A 484 5.67 -19.26 22.28
C ILE A 484 5.89 -18.22 23.39
N CYS A 485 5.44 -16.98 23.16
CA CYS A 485 5.56 -15.92 24.14
C CYS A 485 4.75 -16.21 25.42
N SER A 486 3.45 -16.49 25.27
CA SER A 486 2.51 -16.46 26.40
C SER A 486 1.31 -17.40 26.31
N GLY A 487 1.32 -18.41 25.44
CA GLY A 487 0.25 -19.40 25.33
C GLY A 487 0.08 -20.21 26.62
N LEU A 488 -1.16 -20.52 27.00
CA LEU A 488 -1.48 -21.18 28.28
C LEU A 488 -1.26 -22.70 28.29
N GLY A 489 -1.03 -23.33 27.13
CA GLY A 489 -0.93 -24.79 27.03
C GLY A 489 -2.22 -25.50 27.45
N ASN A 490 -3.39 -24.90 27.19
CA ASN A 490 -4.68 -25.45 27.57
C ASN A 490 -5.04 -26.70 26.76
N VAL A 491 -4.54 -26.82 25.52
CA VAL A 491 -4.69 -28.05 24.73
C VAL A 491 -3.63 -29.09 25.12
N ASN A 492 -2.37 -28.66 25.30
CA ASN A 492 -1.30 -29.48 25.86
C ASN A 492 -0.39 -28.64 26.76
N LYS A 493 -0.31 -29.02 28.05
CA LYS A 493 0.44 -28.29 29.07
C LYS A 493 1.94 -28.19 28.78
N GLU A 494 2.51 -29.19 28.11
CA GLU A 494 3.93 -29.17 27.72
C GLU A 494 4.23 -28.08 26.67
N TYR A 495 3.22 -27.62 25.93
CA TYR A 495 3.36 -26.62 24.86
C TYR A 495 3.05 -25.19 25.33
N GLY A 496 2.88 -24.99 26.65
CA GLY A 496 2.71 -23.66 27.23
C GLY A 496 3.92 -22.76 26.97
N GLY A 497 3.66 -21.48 26.72
CA GLY A 497 4.67 -20.47 26.44
C GLY A 497 5.56 -20.14 27.63
N VAL A 498 6.42 -19.13 27.46
CA VAL A 498 7.36 -18.69 28.51
C VAL A 498 6.66 -17.84 29.58
N ALA A 499 5.83 -16.88 29.17
CA ALA A 499 5.18 -15.89 30.03
C ALA A 499 3.65 -16.07 30.05
N GLU A 500 3.18 -17.18 30.62
CA GLU A 500 1.76 -17.57 30.64
C GLU A 500 0.83 -16.55 31.33
N GLY A 501 1.36 -15.66 32.19
CA GLY A 501 0.60 -14.60 32.84
C GLY A 501 0.52 -13.29 32.05
N SER A 502 1.30 -13.13 30.97
CA SER A 502 1.28 -11.88 30.18
C SER A 502 0.04 -11.78 29.28
N ASP A 503 -0.49 -10.56 29.19
CA ASP A 503 -1.56 -10.19 28.27
C ASP A 503 -0.98 -9.84 26.89
N LEU A 504 -1.76 -10.10 25.83
CA LEU A 504 -1.33 -9.86 24.45
C LEU A 504 -1.93 -8.58 23.86
N ILE A 505 -1.12 -7.83 23.11
CA ILE A 505 -1.56 -6.83 22.15
C ILE A 505 -1.17 -7.36 20.77
N VAL A 506 -2.16 -7.74 19.95
CA VAL A 506 -1.91 -8.33 18.63
C VAL A 506 -2.28 -7.36 17.53
N ILE A 507 -1.42 -7.23 16.52
CA ILE A 507 -1.69 -6.43 15.33
C ILE A 507 -1.52 -7.30 14.09
N LYS A 508 -2.59 -7.46 13.32
CA LYS A 508 -2.55 -8.04 11.97
C LYS A 508 -2.11 -6.95 11.00
N LEU A 509 -0.92 -7.11 10.43
CA LEU A 509 -0.30 -6.12 9.57
C LEU A 509 -0.90 -6.10 8.18
N LYS A 510 -1.17 -4.88 7.68
CA LYS A 510 -1.58 -4.69 6.29
C LYS A 510 -0.37 -4.84 5.36
N LYS A 511 -0.56 -5.62 4.29
CA LYS A 511 0.39 -5.74 3.19
C LYS A 511 0.13 -4.67 2.13
N ILE A 512 1.19 -4.22 1.47
CA ILE A 512 1.13 -3.30 0.32
C ILE A 512 1.82 -4.00 -0.84
N ASP A 513 1.15 -4.05 -1.98
CA ASP A 513 1.57 -4.82 -3.16
C ASP A 513 1.94 -6.27 -2.83
N GLY A 514 1.17 -6.90 -1.92
CA GLY A 514 1.38 -8.29 -1.49
C GLY A 514 2.50 -8.51 -0.47
N HIS A 515 3.21 -7.47 -0.03
CA HIS A 515 4.33 -7.59 0.90
C HIS A 515 4.07 -6.93 2.26
N TYR A 516 4.62 -7.53 3.32
CA TYR A 516 4.81 -6.80 4.57
C TYR A 516 5.76 -5.63 4.34
N ASN A 517 5.64 -4.59 5.16
CA ASN A 517 6.42 -3.38 4.95
C ASN A 517 6.67 -2.65 6.27
N ILE A 518 7.70 -1.80 6.26
CA ILE A 518 8.11 -1.04 7.45
C ILE A 518 7.05 -0.06 7.93
N ALA A 519 6.23 0.50 7.05
CA ALA A 519 5.26 1.52 7.43
C ALA A 519 4.17 0.94 8.34
N THR A 520 3.61 -0.20 7.96
CA THR A 520 2.54 -0.86 8.71
C THR A 520 3.05 -1.49 9.99
N LEU A 521 4.25 -2.08 9.96
CA LEU A 521 4.95 -2.56 11.16
C LEU A 521 5.21 -1.44 12.16
N HIS A 522 5.79 -0.33 11.71
CA HIS A 522 6.10 0.80 12.59
C HIS A 522 4.83 1.41 13.21
N THR A 523 3.77 1.56 12.41
CA THR A 523 2.48 2.02 12.92
C THR A 523 1.92 1.06 13.98
N ALA A 524 2.08 -0.25 13.81
CA ALA A 524 1.68 -1.26 14.81
C ALA A 524 2.45 -1.13 16.13
N MET A 525 3.77 -0.92 16.07
CA MET A 525 4.60 -0.75 17.26
C MET A 525 4.21 0.51 18.05
N ARG A 526 3.92 1.62 17.35
CA ARG A 526 3.42 2.86 17.97
C ARG A 526 2.08 2.65 18.67
N TYR A 527 1.18 1.89 18.05
CA TYR A 527 -0.11 1.51 18.63
C TYR A 527 0.07 0.68 19.92
N ALA A 528 0.90 -0.37 19.87
CA ALA A 528 1.14 -1.24 21.02
C ALA A 528 1.72 -0.47 22.21
N TYR A 529 2.71 0.39 21.94
CA TYR A 529 3.27 1.29 22.95
C TYR A 529 2.22 2.25 23.53
N LYS A 530 1.39 2.88 22.68
CA LYS A 530 0.32 3.77 23.12
C LYS A 530 -0.63 3.08 24.09
N LYS A 531 -1.07 1.85 23.77
CA LYS A 531 -1.98 1.06 24.62
C LYS A 531 -1.35 0.67 25.95
N ALA A 532 -0.10 0.23 25.93
CA ALA A 532 0.64 -0.07 27.15
C ALA A 532 0.77 1.14 28.08
N LYS A 533 1.02 2.32 27.50
CA LYS A 533 1.10 3.59 28.22
C LYS A 533 -0.25 4.03 28.80
N GLU A 534 -1.34 3.91 28.03
CA GLU A 534 -2.70 4.20 28.48
C GLU A 534 -3.11 3.35 29.69
N GLU A 535 -2.66 2.09 29.74
CA GLU A 535 -2.88 1.18 30.88
C GLU A 535 -1.79 1.22 31.95
N ASN A 536 -0.75 2.04 31.79
CA ASN A 536 0.40 2.13 32.70
C ASN A 536 1.06 0.76 32.99
N LYS A 537 1.23 -0.06 31.94
CA LYS A 537 1.87 -1.37 32.00
C LYS A 537 3.17 -1.39 31.18
N PRO A 538 4.21 -2.13 31.60
CA PRO A 538 5.38 -2.40 30.77
C PRO A 538 4.99 -3.19 29.52
N ILE A 539 5.77 -3.06 28.45
CA ILE A 539 5.59 -3.77 27.19
C ILE A 539 6.90 -4.34 26.64
N VAL A 540 6.84 -5.57 26.15
CA VAL A 540 7.87 -6.19 25.33
C VAL A 540 7.30 -6.48 23.96
N ASN A 541 7.83 -5.83 22.93
CA ASN A 541 7.42 -6.05 21.54
C ASN A 541 8.26 -7.14 20.89
N ASN A 542 7.61 -8.07 20.19
CA ASN A 542 8.26 -9.05 19.33
C ASN A 542 8.27 -8.53 17.88
N VAL A 543 9.46 -8.26 17.35
CA VAL A 543 9.67 -7.90 15.95
C VAL A 543 10.25 -9.10 15.22
N SER A 544 9.39 -9.76 14.44
CA SER A 544 9.67 -11.00 13.71
C SER A 544 9.57 -10.82 12.20
N LEU A 545 9.73 -9.58 11.72
CA LEU A 545 9.88 -9.22 10.32
C LEU A 545 11.27 -8.64 10.09
N GLY A 546 11.86 -8.89 8.91
CA GLY A 546 13.18 -8.38 8.54
C GLY A 546 13.27 -7.96 7.08
N SER A 547 14.28 -7.13 6.76
CA SER A 547 14.62 -6.77 5.37
C SER A 547 16.12 -6.58 5.14
N ASN A 548 16.60 -6.96 3.96
CA ASN A 548 17.93 -6.57 3.46
C ASN A 548 17.95 -5.13 2.90
N GLY A 549 16.79 -4.59 2.49
CA GLY A 549 16.67 -3.34 1.75
C GLY A 549 16.78 -2.04 2.57
N SER A 550 17.45 -2.05 3.73
CA SER A 550 17.71 -0.86 4.58
C SER A 550 18.62 -1.19 5.76
N VAL A 551 19.57 -2.12 5.59
CA VAL A 551 20.44 -2.61 6.69
C VAL A 551 21.37 -1.54 7.29
N VAL A 552 21.45 -0.38 6.64
CA VAL A 552 22.22 0.77 7.12
C VAL A 552 21.66 1.30 8.43
N THR A 553 22.53 1.38 9.44
CA THR A 553 22.24 2.07 10.70
C THR A 553 22.06 3.56 10.48
N GLY A 554 20.84 4.08 10.56
CA GLY A 554 20.70 5.50 10.85
C GLY A 554 19.32 6.13 10.90
N THR A 555 18.21 5.47 10.57
CA THR A 555 16.88 6.06 10.80
C THR A 555 16.05 5.18 11.69
N LEU A 556 16.18 5.40 12.99
CA LEU A 556 15.31 4.88 14.03
C LEU A 556 13.91 5.49 13.81
N ILE A 557 13.00 4.78 13.15
CA ILE A 557 11.58 5.19 13.27
C ILE A 557 11.05 4.85 14.67
N ILE A 558 11.65 3.86 15.34
CA ILE A 558 11.52 3.69 16.78
C ILE A 558 12.07 4.98 17.41
N THR A 559 11.21 5.84 17.96
CA THR A 559 11.63 7.16 18.40
C THR A 559 12.70 7.04 19.49
N ASP A 560 13.70 7.92 19.48
CA ASP A 560 14.79 7.90 20.48
C ASP A 560 14.25 7.86 21.92
N ASN A 561 13.08 8.48 22.13
CA ASN A 561 12.37 8.50 23.41
C ASN A 561 12.03 7.09 23.93
N LEU A 562 11.73 6.12 23.06
CA LEU A 562 11.40 4.75 23.46
C LEU A 562 12.61 4.02 24.05
N PHE A 563 13.84 4.31 23.60
CA PHE A 563 15.04 3.64 24.09
C PHE A 563 15.44 4.04 25.51
N TYR A 564 14.91 5.15 26.03
CA TYR A 564 15.20 5.63 27.38
C TYR A 564 13.99 5.53 28.32
N GLU A 565 12.86 5.02 27.83
CA GLU A 565 11.66 4.86 28.63
C GLU A 565 11.72 3.57 29.46
N TYR A 566 11.27 3.68 30.71
CA TYR A 566 11.19 2.53 31.60
C TYR A 566 10.08 1.58 31.15
N GLY A 567 10.40 0.30 31.05
CA GLY A 567 9.42 -0.75 30.78
C GLY A 567 9.05 -0.91 29.31
N VAL A 568 9.84 -0.36 28.39
CA VAL A 568 9.70 -0.61 26.95
C VAL A 568 10.89 -1.42 26.47
N CYS A 569 10.64 -2.50 25.74
CA CYS A 569 11.69 -3.34 25.18
C CYS A 569 11.31 -3.87 23.79
N GLU A 570 12.25 -3.78 22.86
CA GLU A 570 12.13 -4.26 21.49
C GLU A 570 13.02 -5.49 21.28
N VAL A 571 12.40 -6.64 21.00
CA VAL A 571 13.10 -7.92 20.78
C VAL A 571 12.93 -8.33 19.33
N ILE A 572 14.03 -8.39 18.60
CA ILE A 572 14.07 -8.47 17.14
C ILE A 572 14.81 -9.74 16.72
N GLY A 573 14.23 -10.52 15.80
CA GLY A 573 14.94 -11.62 15.16
C GLY A 573 16.12 -11.09 14.32
N ALA A 574 17.27 -11.76 14.37
CA ALA A 574 18.47 -11.33 13.63
C ALA A 574 18.26 -11.31 12.10
N GLY A 575 17.40 -12.18 11.59
CA GLY A 575 17.25 -12.46 10.16
C GLY A 575 17.56 -13.92 9.83
N ASN A 576 17.15 -14.32 8.62
CA ASN A 576 17.29 -15.70 8.14
C ASN A 576 18.22 -15.78 6.90
N GLU A 577 19.16 -14.85 6.77
CA GLU A 577 20.03 -14.69 5.59
C GLU A 577 21.47 -15.17 5.82
N GLY A 578 21.73 -15.88 6.93
CA GLY A 578 23.06 -16.34 7.35
C GLY A 578 23.72 -17.38 6.43
N SER A 579 23.00 -17.85 5.41
CA SER A 579 23.54 -18.69 4.33
C SER A 579 24.51 -17.92 3.42
N GLY A 580 24.45 -16.58 3.43
CA GLY A 580 25.32 -15.69 2.66
C GLY A 580 24.94 -15.54 1.20
N LYS A 581 23.83 -16.14 0.73
CA LYS A 581 23.43 -16.08 -0.69
C LYS A 581 23.04 -14.68 -1.17
N THR A 582 22.53 -13.84 -0.26
CA THR A 582 21.96 -12.52 -0.55
C THR A 582 22.82 -11.36 -0.08
N HIS A 583 24.05 -11.65 0.36
CA HIS A 583 25.03 -10.65 0.76
C HIS A 583 26.41 -10.96 0.17
N ALA A 584 27.14 -9.93 -0.27
CA ALA A 584 28.53 -10.01 -0.64
C ALA A 584 29.29 -8.80 -0.08
N SER A 585 30.52 -9.00 0.35
CA SER A 585 31.40 -7.95 0.85
C SER A 585 32.76 -8.00 0.18
N GLY A 586 33.52 -6.91 0.27
CA GLY A 586 34.88 -6.85 -0.26
C GLY A 586 35.53 -5.51 0.07
N TYR A 587 36.68 -5.24 -0.56
CA TYR A 587 37.35 -3.96 -0.43
C TYR A 587 38.05 -3.52 -1.71
N LEU A 588 38.21 -2.21 -1.88
CA LEU A 588 39.12 -1.60 -2.88
C LEU A 588 40.36 -1.05 -2.19
N SER A 589 41.53 -1.14 -2.82
CA SER A 589 42.80 -0.78 -2.18
C SER A 589 43.18 0.69 -2.36
N PHE A 590 42.80 1.32 -3.48
CA PHE A 590 43.19 2.69 -3.81
C PHE A 590 42.24 3.34 -4.83
N LYS A 591 42.41 4.64 -5.08
CA LYS A 591 41.65 5.37 -6.11
C LYS A 591 41.94 4.81 -7.51
N GLY A 592 40.90 4.45 -8.24
CA GLY A 592 40.96 3.84 -9.57
C GLY A 592 41.05 2.31 -9.55
N ASP A 593 41.14 1.69 -8.38
CA ASP A 593 41.01 0.24 -8.24
C ASP A 593 39.60 -0.23 -8.67
N VAL A 594 39.50 -1.43 -9.23
CA VAL A 594 38.26 -1.95 -9.84
C VAL A 594 38.00 -3.37 -9.36
N GLU A 595 36.80 -3.60 -8.82
CA GLU A 595 36.31 -4.92 -8.43
C GLU A 595 34.98 -5.25 -9.10
N TYR A 596 34.75 -6.55 -9.27
CA TYR A 596 33.52 -7.09 -9.85
C TYR A 596 32.85 -8.07 -8.89
N VAL A 597 31.58 -7.83 -8.60
CA VAL A 597 30.74 -8.75 -7.81
C VAL A 597 29.73 -9.43 -8.73
N ASP A 598 29.86 -10.75 -8.87
CA ASP A 598 29.01 -11.60 -9.71
C ASP A 598 27.71 -11.99 -8.99
N ILE A 599 26.58 -11.79 -9.68
CA ILE A 599 25.24 -12.25 -9.30
C ILE A 599 24.81 -13.32 -10.31
N GLU A 600 24.48 -14.49 -9.82
CA GLU A 600 23.92 -15.60 -10.60
C GLU A 600 22.39 -15.51 -10.57
N ILE A 601 21.77 -15.56 -11.75
CA ILE A 601 20.31 -15.58 -11.92
C ILE A 601 19.97 -16.80 -12.78
N GLU A 602 19.33 -17.81 -12.18
CA GLU A 602 18.93 -19.05 -12.88
C GLU A 602 17.54 -18.91 -13.54
N GLU A 603 16.63 -18.18 -12.90
CA GLU A 603 15.27 -17.90 -13.38
C GLU A 603 15.07 -16.39 -13.62
N GLU A 604 14.35 -16.00 -14.68
CA GLU A 604 14.12 -14.58 -14.98
C GLU A 604 13.35 -13.88 -13.85
N GLU A 605 13.88 -12.78 -13.34
CA GLU A 605 13.25 -11.98 -12.28
C GLU A 605 12.47 -10.81 -12.89
N GLU A 606 11.28 -10.51 -12.36
CA GLU A 606 10.52 -9.34 -12.82
C GLU A 606 11.22 -8.04 -12.42
N GLU A 607 11.76 -8.01 -11.21
CA GLU A 607 12.42 -6.86 -10.61
C GLU A 607 13.42 -7.32 -9.54
N ILE A 608 14.62 -6.73 -9.53
CA ILE A 608 15.59 -6.89 -8.44
C ILE A 608 16.05 -5.51 -8.00
N GLU A 609 16.06 -5.27 -6.69
CA GLU A 609 16.61 -4.06 -6.06
C GLU A 609 17.83 -4.41 -5.22
N ILE A 610 18.99 -3.87 -5.58
CA ILE A 610 20.28 -4.20 -4.98
C ILE A 610 20.82 -2.97 -4.26
N ASP A 611 21.18 -3.14 -2.99
CA ASP A 611 21.76 -2.10 -2.15
C ASP A 611 23.28 -2.24 -2.08
N VAL A 612 24.02 -1.25 -2.58
CA VAL A 612 25.48 -1.13 -2.43
C VAL A 612 25.78 -0.09 -1.35
N LEU A 613 26.53 -0.51 -0.33
CA LEU A 613 26.88 0.30 0.83
C LEU A 613 28.40 0.38 0.94
N VAL A 614 28.93 1.60 0.88
CA VAL A 614 30.38 1.84 1.01
C VAL A 614 30.66 2.41 2.40
N ASN A 615 31.66 1.86 3.10
CA ASN A 615 32.03 2.35 4.42
C ASN A 615 32.53 3.80 4.33
N ARG A 616 31.97 4.69 5.15
CA ARG A 616 32.45 6.07 5.25
C ARG A 616 33.92 6.13 5.72
N PRO A 617 34.73 7.09 5.24
CA PRO A 617 34.39 8.13 4.27
C PRO A 617 34.65 7.71 2.80
N ASP A 618 34.72 6.41 2.50
CA ASP A 618 35.08 5.92 1.17
C ASP A 618 33.97 6.14 0.15
N LEU A 619 34.39 6.34 -1.10
CA LEU A 619 33.53 6.65 -2.25
C LEU A 619 33.90 5.75 -3.42
N MET A 620 32.88 5.20 -4.08
CA MET A 620 33.04 4.30 -5.23
C MET A 620 32.03 4.64 -6.34
N ASN A 621 32.49 4.76 -7.58
CA ASN A 621 31.60 4.84 -8.73
C ASN A 621 31.12 3.43 -9.10
N ILE A 622 29.86 3.29 -9.52
CA ILE A 622 29.21 1.98 -9.69
C ILE A 622 28.63 1.85 -11.10
N ALA A 623 28.81 0.68 -11.71
CA ALA A 623 28.16 0.31 -12.97
C ALA A 623 27.71 -1.16 -12.93
N ILE A 624 26.88 -1.55 -13.88
CA ILE A 624 26.36 -2.92 -14.02
C ILE A 624 26.80 -3.45 -15.38
N VAL A 625 27.18 -4.71 -15.44
CA VAL A 625 27.47 -5.45 -16.69
C VAL A 625 26.44 -6.55 -16.85
N SER A 626 25.77 -6.59 -18.00
CA SER A 626 24.80 -7.62 -18.34
C SER A 626 25.49 -8.95 -18.71
N PRO A 627 24.74 -10.08 -18.76
CA PRO A 627 25.29 -11.38 -19.13
C PRO A 627 25.96 -11.42 -20.51
N SER A 628 25.48 -10.64 -21.48
CA SER A 628 26.10 -10.49 -22.81
C SER A 628 27.32 -9.58 -22.84
N GLY A 629 27.62 -8.87 -21.73
CA GLY A 629 28.77 -7.98 -21.60
C GLY A 629 28.47 -6.50 -21.84
N GLU A 630 27.22 -6.12 -22.07
CA GLU A 630 26.83 -4.72 -22.17
C GLU A 630 27.00 -4.02 -20.81
N GLN A 631 27.57 -2.81 -20.79
CA GLN A 631 27.79 -2.05 -19.56
C GLN A 631 26.81 -0.88 -19.45
N SER A 632 26.24 -0.67 -18.27
CA SER A 632 25.47 0.52 -17.95
C SER A 632 26.32 1.80 -18.04
N LYS A 633 25.63 2.95 -18.02
CA LYS A 633 26.27 4.22 -17.65
C LYS A 633 26.89 4.08 -16.25
N ILE A 634 28.02 4.75 -16.02
CA ILE A 634 28.65 4.82 -14.70
C ILE A 634 27.85 5.78 -13.82
N SER A 635 27.40 5.29 -12.66
CA SER A 635 26.83 6.12 -11.60
C SER A 635 27.98 6.73 -10.80
N TYR A 636 28.24 8.02 -11.05
CA TYR A 636 29.19 8.78 -10.25
C TYR A 636 28.59 9.12 -8.88
N VAL A 637 29.44 9.07 -7.86
CA VAL A 637 29.03 9.41 -6.49
C VAL A 637 28.59 10.87 -6.42
N SER A 638 27.34 11.08 -6.01
CA SER A 638 26.73 12.39 -5.83
C SER A 638 25.44 12.25 -4.99
N ASN A 639 24.83 13.37 -4.63
CA ASN A 639 23.57 13.41 -3.90
C ASN A 639 22.39 13.22 -4.86
N LEU A 640 21.64 12.12 -4.70
CA LEU A 640 20.52 11.70 -5.55
C LEU A 640 20.82 11.69 -7.05
N ASN A 641 22.01 11.25 -7.44
CA ASN A 641 22.31 11.05 -8.85
C ASN A 641 21.50 9.87 -9.40
N TYR A 642 20.50 10.20 -10.22
CA TYR A 642 19.62 9.25 -10.88
C TYR A 642 20.09 9.03 -12.32
N ILE A 643 20.44 7.79 -12.66
CA ILE A 643 20.68 7.38 -14.03
C ILE A 643 19.80 6.20 -14.39
N GLN A 644 19.39 6.13 -15.66
CA GLN A 644 18.62 5.02 -16.20
C GLN A 644 19.08 4.67 -17.62
N GLY A 645 18.74 3.45 -18.04
CA GLY A 645 18.97 2.96 -19.38
C GLY A 645 18.32 1.60 -19.61
N LEU A 646 18.60 1.05 -20.79
CA LEU A 646 18.17 -0.25 -21.24
C LEU A 646 19.44 -1.04 -21.59
N PHE A 647 19.49 -2.31 -21.19
CA PHE A 647 20.38 -3.30 -21.78
C PHE A 647 19.65 -3.87 -23.01
N ASP A 648 20.10 -3.51 -24.21
CA ASP A 648 19.37 -3.75 -25.46
C ASP A 648 19.22 -5.26 -25.77
N LEU A 649 20.24 -6.06 -25.46
CA LEU A 649 20.24 -7.50 -25.76
C LEU A 649 19.36 -8.30 -24.79
N GLU A 650 19.44 -8.01 -23.50
CA GLU A 650 18.60 -8.64 -22.49
C GLU A 650 17.18 -8.06 -22.44
N ASN A 651 16.97 -6.87 -23.03
CA ASN A 651 15.76 -6.06 -22.86
C ASN A 651 15.43 -5.84 -21.37
N THR A 652 16.47 -5.61 -20.57
CA THR A 652 16.39 -5.37 -19.13
C THR A 652 16.61 -3.88 -18.86
N PHE A 653 15.63 -3.21 -18.25
CA PHE A 653 15.80 -1.81 -17.86
C PHE A 653 16.57 -1.73 -16.55
N TYR A 654 17.43 -0.72 -16.43
CA TYR A 654 18.12 -0.42 -15.18
C TYR A 654 17.88 1.03 -14.76
N SER A 655 17.82 1.24 -13.45
CA SER A 655 18.05 2.54 -12.83
C SER A 655 19.04 2.42 -11.68
N ILE A 656 19.87 3.45 -11.49
CA ILE A 656 20.87 3.51 -10.43
C ILE A 656 20.72 4.86 -9.74
N VAL A 657 20.51 4.82 -8.43
CA VAL A 657 20.39 6.01 -7.59
C VAL A 657 21.53 6.03 -6.60
N SER A 658 22.48 6.94 -6.79
CA SER A 658 23.54 7.19 -5.80
C SER A 658 23.12 8.28 -4.84
N ASN A 659 23.32 8.06 -3.55
CA ASN A 659 23.07 9.02 -2.48
C ASN A 659 24.30 9.13 -1.57
N TYR A 660 24.94 10.29 -1.60
CA TYR A 660 26.04 10.62 -0.70
C TYR A 660 26.06 12.12 -0.36
N PRO A 661 26.22 12.49 0.92
CA PRO A 661 26.13 11.61 2.09
C PRO A 661 24.66 11.22 2.36
N ALA A 662 24.39 9.93 2.60
CA ALA A 662 23.04 9.52 3.01
C ALA A 662 22.66 10.22 4.33
N SER A 663 21.46 10.81 4.40
CA SER A 663 21.03 11.74 5.47
C SER A 663 21.10 11.20 6.91
N TYR A 664 21.28 9.89 7.06
CA TYR A 664 21.11 9.18 8.31
C TYR A 664 22.38 8.45 8.81
N SER A 665 23.25 7.99 7.91
CA SER A 665 24.53 7.34 8.25
C SER A 665 25.75 8.16 7.84
N GLY A 666 25.57 9.10 6.91
CA GLY A 666 26.66 9.85 6.26
C GLY A 666 27.47 9.03 5.26
N GLN A 667 27.14 7.76 5.05
CA GLN A 667 27.86 6.87 4.13
C GLN A 667 27.30 6.97 2.71
N GLN A 668 28.03 6.46 1.71
CA GLN A 668 27.48 6.31 0.37
C GLN A 668 26.54 5.10 0.35
N GLN A 669 25.33 5.33 -0.16
CA GLN A 669 24.38 4.28 -0.53
C GLN A 669 24.06 4.41 -2.01
N THR A 670 24.14 3.31 -2.74
CA THR A 670 23.73 3.25 -4.13
C THR A 670 22.71 2.13 -4.31
N VAL A 671 21.52 2.48 -4.79
CA VAL A 671 20.44 1.53 -5.06
C VAL A 671 20.41 1.26 -6.56
N ILE A 672 20.56 0.00 -6.95
CA ILE A 672 20.43 -0.48 -8.31
C ILE A 672 19.07 -1.16 -8.44
N LYS A 673 18.29 -0.80 -9.44
CA LYS A 673 17.05 -1.48 -9.77
C LYS A 673 17.12 -2.03 -11.18
N LEU A 674 16.89 -3.33 -11.34
CA LEU A 674 16.78 -4.02 -12.63
C LEU A 674 15.34 -4.49 -12.82
N THR A 675 14.76 -4.34 -14.02
CA THR A 675 13.43 -4.87 -14.35
C THR A 675 13.44 -5.66 -15.66
N SER A 676 12.62 -6.72 -15.71
CA SER A 676 12.70 -7.76 -16.76
C SER A 676 14.09 -8.41 -16.81
N VAL A 677 14.58 -8.86 -15.66
CA VAL A 677 15.96 -9.34 -15.49
C VAL A 677 16.10 -10.75 -16.07
N LYS A 678 17.04 -10.90 -17.00
CA LYS A 678 17.29 -12.17 -17.68
C LYS A 678 18.23 -13.09 -16.92
N LYS A 679 18.06 -14.40 -17.14
CA LYS A 679 18.97 -15.43 -16.62
C LYS A 679 20.41 -15.19 -17.09
N GLY A 680 21.38 -15.49 -16.24
CA GLY A 680 22.81 -15.35 -16.53
C GLY A 680 23.59 -14.76 -15.37
N ILE A 681 24.85 -14.44 -15.63
CA ILE A 681 25.73 -13.81 -14.65
C ILE A 681 25.73 -12.31 -14.88
N TRP A 682 25.14 -11.56 -13.96
CA TRP A 682 25.21 -10.11 -13.90
C TRP A 682 26.40 -9.69 -13.04
N ARG A 683 27.06 -8.56 -13.37
CA ARG A 683 28.17 -8.07 -12.56
C ARG A 683 27.96 -6.65 -12.09
N ILE A 684 28.23 -6.39 -10.82
CA ILE A 684 28.35 -5.03 -10.28
C ILE A 684 29.83 -4.67 -10.33
N LYS A 685 30.15 -3.61 -11.06
CA LYS A 685 31.49 -3.04 -11.17
C LYS A 685 31.62 -1.89 -10.19
N LEU A 686 32.56 -1.99 -9.25
CA LEU A 686 32.92 -0.93 -8.31
C LEU A 686 34.25 -0.31 -8.73
N ILE A 687 34.34 1.02 -8.70
CA ILE A 687 35.53 1.78 -9.08
C ILE A 687 35.87 2.77 -7.97
N GLY A 688 37.07 2.68 -7.39
CA GLY A 688 37.46 3.51 -6.26
C GLY A 688 37.58 4.99 -6.64
N GLU A 689 36.86 5.88 -5.97
CA GLU A 689 36.96 7.33 -6.17
C GLU A 689 37.78 8.00 -5.06
N SER A 690 37.56 7.59 -3.82
CA SER A 690 38.30 7.99 -2.63
C SER A 690 38.29 6.83 -1.64
N ILE A 691 39.47 6.32 -1.26
CA ILE A 691 39.60 5.07 -0.50
C ILE A 691 40.50 5.26 0.72
N THR A 692 40.02 4.79 1.87
CA THR A 692 40.71 4.73 3.17
C THR A 692 40.83 3.28 3.64
N ASN A 693 39.71 2.58 3.89
CA ASN A 693 39.68 1.14 4.18
C ASN A 693 39.11 0.31 3.02
N GLY A 694 38.36 0.97 2.13
CA GLY A 694 37.84 0.44 0.88
C GLY A 694 36.67 -0.51 1.03
N ILE A 695 36.14 -0.72 2.23
CA ILE A 695 35.16 -1.78 2.49
C ILE A 695 33.81 -1.42 1.85
N TYR A 696 33.21 -2.39 1.16
CA TYR A 696 31.84 -2.31 0.67
C TYR A 696 31.04 -3.55 1.07
N ASN A 697 29.72 -3.39 1.12
CA ASN A 697 28.75 -4.48 1.31
C ASN A 697 27.65 -4.32 0.25
N ILE A 698 27.21 -5.43 -0.33
CA ILE A 698 26.18 -5.46 -1.37
C ILE A 698 25.11 -6.46 -0.95
N TYR A 699 23.85 -6.03 -1.01
CA TYR A 699 22.71 -6.83 -0.59
C TYR A 699 21.72 -6.99 -1.74
N LEU A 700 21.35 -8.25 -1.99
CA LEU A 700 20.12 -8.58 -2.71
C LEU A 700 18.93 -8.46 -1.73
N PRO A 701 17.69 -8.39 -2.24
CA PRO A 701 16.50 -8.61 -1.43
C PRO A 701 16.61 -9.93 -0.65
N ASN A 702 15.82 -10.07 0.43
CA ASN A 702 15.76 -11.33 1.17
C ASN A 702 15.49 -12.51 0.22
N GLU A 703 16.05 -13.68 0.53
CA GLU A 703 15.92 -14.88 -0.32
C GLU A 703 14.44 -15.20 -0.62
N LEU A 704 13.54 -14.94 0.34
CA LEU A 704 12.08 -15.13 0.19
C LEU A 704 11.38 -14.18 -0.79
N LEU A 705 12.05 -13.10 -1.23
CA LEU A 705 11.53 -12.16 -2.23
C LEU A 705 12.11 -12.42 -3.63
N LEU A 706 12.98 -13.41 -3.76
CA LEU A 706 13.67 -13.77 -4.99
C LEU A 706 13.20 -15.14 -5.48
N LYS A 707 13.33 -15.37 -6.78
CA LYS A 707 13.16 -16.70 -7.37
C LYS A 707 14.33 -17.60 -7.00
N PRO A 708 14.10 -18.93 -6.99
CA PRO A 708 15.16 -19.90 -6.77
C PRO A 708 16.35 -19.68 -7.73
N GLY A 709 17.56 -19.72 -7.18
CA GLY A 709 18.81 -19.59 -7.94
C GLY A 709 19.36 -18.16 -8.06
N THR A 710 18.58 -17.12 -7.71
CA THR A 710 19.09 -15.74 -7.64
C THR A 710 19.96 -15.54 -6.40
N LYS A 711 21.28 -15.38 -6.57
CA LYS A 711 22.25 -15.30 -5.46
C LYS A 711 23.55 -14.63 -5.90
N PHE A 712 24.36 -14.17 -4.94
CA PHE A 712 25.76 -13.88 -5.21
C PHE A 712 26.53 -15.17 -5.47
N ARG A 713 27.39 -15.14 -6.49
CA ARG A 713 28.27 -16.28 -6.81
C ARG A 713 29.28 -16.55 -5.69
N ASN A 714 29.82 -15.47 -5.12
CA ASN A 714 30.73 -15.49 -3.98
C ASN A 714 30.10 -14.71 -2.82
N GLY A 715 29.08 -15.31 -2.19
CA GLY A 715 28.38 -14.71 -1.06
C GLY A 715 29.16 -14.74 0.25
N ASP A 716 28.90 -13.78 1.14
CA ASP A 716 29.49 -13.69 2.48
C ASP A 716 28.41 -13.89 3.57
N PRO A 717 28.52 -14.92 4.42
CA PRO A 717 27.54 -15.19 5.48
C PRO A 717 27.61 -14.19 6.64
N ASN A 718 28.66 -13.38 6.75
CA ASN A 718 28.80 -12.36 7.80
C ASN A 718 28.07 -11.08 7.40
N THR A 719 27.78 -10.21 8.38
CA THR A 719 27.09 -8.92 8.14
C THR A 719 25.72 -9.09 7.47
N THR A 720 25.02 -10.18 7.80
CA THR A 720 23.71 -10.57 7.23
C THR A 720 22.53 -10.20 8.11
N LEU A 721 22.74 -9.42 9.18
CA LEU A 721 21.68 -8.90 10.04
C LEU A 721 20.66 -8.10 9.23
N THR A 722 19.39 -8.49 9.34
CA THR A 722 18.30 -7.82 8.63
C THR A 722 17.86 -6.57 9.38
N TYR A 723 17.44 -5.53 8.66
CA TYR A 723 16.78 -4.39 9.27
C TYR A 723 15.43 -4.80 9.90
N PRO A 724 15.08 -4.37 11.13
CA PRO A 724 15.75 -3.38 11.99
C PRO A 724 16.68 -3.96 13.08
N SER A 725 17.11 -5.23 12.96
CA SER A 725 17.89 -5.93 14.00
C SER A 725 19.29 -5.35 14.26
N GLY A 726 19.80 -4.50 13.35
CA GLY A 726 21.07 -3.78 13.52
C GLY A 726 21.03 -2.61 14.51
N TYR A 727 19.85 -2.23 15.02
CA TYR A 727 19.71 -1.08 15.93
C TYR A 727 20.49 -1.25 17.24
N LYS A 728 21.06 -0.13 17.69
CA LYS A 728 21.96 -0.11 18.85
C LYS A 728 21.24 -0.52 20.12
N ASP A 729 20.07 0.05 20.41
CA ASP A 729 19.36 -0.11 21.69
C ASP A 729 18.14 -1.03 21.59
N THR A 730 18.30 -2.12 20.82
CA THR A 730 17.33 -3.23 20.72
C THR A 730 17.96 -4.53 21.18
N ILE A 731 17.16 -5.54 21.50
CA ILE A 731 17.62 -6.92 21.74
C ILE A 731 17.52 -7.69 20.43
N THR A 732 18.64 -8.14 19.90
CA THR A 732 18.71 -8.92 18.66
C THR A 732 19.00 -10.38 18.96
N VAL A 733 18.22 -11.28 18.37
CA VAL A 733 18.21 -12.68 18.73
C VAL A 733 18.48 -13.55 17.50
N GLY A 734 19.57 -14.30 17.51
CA GLY A 734 19.82 -15.34 16.50
C GLY A 734 19.18 -16.67 16.91
N ALA A 735 19.23 -17.66 16.01
CA ALA A 735 18.60 -18.96 16.20
C ALA A 735 19.63 -20.09 16.30
N TYR A 736 19.33 -21.06 17.16
CA TYR A 736 20.03 -22.34 17.22
C TYR A 736 19.05 -23.51 17.18
N ASP A 737 19.56 -24.67 16.78
CA ASP A 737 18.83 -25.94 16.79
C ASP A 737 19.00 -26.63 18.16
N SER A 738 17.90 -26.79 18.88
CA SER A 738 17.89 -27.38 20.22
C SER A 738 18.31 -28.84 20.27
N VAL A 739 18.07 -29.60 19.19
CA VAL A 739 18.34 -31.05 19.16
C VAL A 739 19.84 -31.32 19.22
N ASN A 740 20.63 -30.54 18.47
CA ASN A 740 22.08 -30.70 18.37
C ASN A 740 22.88 -29.55 19.00
N LYS A 741 22.21 -28.52 19.54
CA LYS A 741 22.78 -27.32 20.16
C LYS A 741 23.75 -26.56 19.25
N SER A 742 23.54 -26.63 17.94
CA SER A 742 24.35 -25.95 16.94
C SER A 742 23.65 -24.69 16.44
N LEU A 743 24.44 -23.70 16.00
CA LEU A 743 23.91 -22.52 15.35
C LEU A 743 23.12 -22.92 14.10
N TRP A 744 21.91 -22.37 13.94
CA TRP A 744 21.14 -22.59 12.73
C TRP A 744 21.83 -21.89 11.55
N ALA A 745 22.11 -22.62 10.47
CA ALA A 745 22.94 -22.13 9.36
C ALA A 745 22.43 -20.80 8.77
N ASN A 746 21.11 -20.64 8.68
CA ASN A 746 20.46 -19.44 8.14
C ASN A 746 20.32 -18.30 9.16
N SER A 747 20.66 -18.50 10.44
CA SER A 747 20.65 -17.41 11.42
C SER A 747 21.62 -16.31 10.97
N SER A 748 21.08 -15.12 10.70
CA SER A 748 21.87 -13.95 10.30
C SER A 748 22.92 -13.61 11.35
N ARG A 749 24.05 -13.08 10.87
CA ARG A 749 25.29 -12.87 11.64
C ARG A 749 25.72 -11.42 11.58
N GLY A 750 26.29 -10.92 12.66
CA GLY A 750 26.97 -9.62 12.67
C GLY A 750 28.28 -9.64 11.87
N PRO A 751 29.06 -8.55 11.94
CA PRO A 751 28.75 -7.28 12.63
C PRO A 751 27.63 -6.49 11.92
N THR A 752 27.20 -5.38 12.49
CA THR A 752 26.32 -4.44 11.78
C THR A 752 27.11 -3.64 10.74
N VAL A 753 26.53 -3.36 9.57
CA VAL A 753 27.13 -2.51 8.53
C VAL A 753 27.53 -1.14 9.10
N GLY A 754 28.71 -0.63 8.73
CA GLY A 754 29.17 0.70 9.12
C GLY A 754 29.58 0.84 10.60
N ALA A 755 29.52 -0.25 11.39
CA ALA A 755 29.99 -0.24 12.76
C ALA A 755 31.52 -0.06 12.79
N THR A 756 31.97 1.10 13.29
CA THR A 756 33.37 1.35 13.66
C THR A 756 33.54 0.98 15.14
N GLY A 757 34.11 -0.20 15.40
CA GLY A 757 34.28 -0.76 16.75
C GLY A 757 33.41 -1.99 17.04
N ARG A 758 33.57 -2.59 18.23
CA ARG A 758 32.88 -3.83 18.64
C ARG A 758 31.41 -3.57 19.03
N ILE A 759 30.53 -3.41 18.04
CA ILE A 759 29.09 -3.59 18.27
C ILE A 759 28.75 -5.04 17.90
N GLU A 760 28.87 -5.92 18.88
CA GLU A 760 28.61 -7.35 18.66
C GLU A 760 27.10 -7.63 18.75
N LYS A 761 26.58 -8.07 17.60
CA LYS A 761 25.22 -8.55 17.36
C LYS A 761 25.34 -9.96 16.74
N PRO A 762 24.39 -10.88 17.00
CA PRO A 762 23.22 -10.72 17.86
C PRO A 762 23.60 -10.52 19.35
N ASP A 763 22.65 -10.14 20.19
CA ASP A 763 22.88 -10.04 21.64
C ASP A 763 23.02 -11.44 22.25
N VAL A 764 22.12 -12.35 21.87
CA VAL A 764 22.12 -13.77 22.28
C VAL A 764 21.54 -14.62 21.14
N ILE A 765 21.64 -15.93 21.28
CA ILE A 765 20.88 -16.90 20.47
C ILE A 765 19.86 -17.65 21.33
N ALA A 766 18.73 -18.01 20.74
CA ALA A 766 17.68 -18.80 21.39
C ALA A 766 17.23 -19.97 20.50
N PRO A 767 16.48 -20.94 21.06
CA PRO A 767 15.86 -22.02 20.29
C PRO A 767 15.07 -21.47 19.10
N GLY A 768 15.20 -22.06 17.92
CA GLY A 768 14.53 -21.52 16.74
C GLY A 768 14.33 -22.51 15.60
N VAL A 769 14.52 -23.81 15.81
CA VAL A 769 14.38 -24.83 14.77
C VAL A 769 13.37 -25.88 15.23
N ASN A 770 12.36 -26.13 14.38
CA ASN A 770 11.28 -27.10 14.58
C ASN A 770 10.57 -26.96 15.95
N ILE A 771 10.35 -25.73 16.40
CA ILE A 771 9.70 -25.47 17.69
C ILE A 771 8.20 -25.72 17.57
N ILE A 772 7.62 -26.47 18.51
CA ILE A 772 6.17 -26.68 18.58
C ILE A 772 5.48 -25.42 19.08
N ALA A 773 4.47 -24.95 18.35
CA ALA A 773 3.71 -23.74 18.69
C ALA A 773 2.23 -23.84 18.26
N PRO A 774 1.32 -23.10 18.92
CA PRO A 774 -0.08 -23.01 18.53
C PRO A 774 -0.28 -22.64 17.06
N TYR A 775 -1.29 -23.24 16.45
CA TYR A 775 -1.69 -23.02 15.06
C TYR A 775 -3.22 -23.02 14.97
N ASN A 776 -3.74 -22.45 13.90
CA ASN A 776 -5.16 -22.25 13.68
C ASN A 776 -6.02 -23.50 13.95
N GLU A 777 -7.25 -23.25 14.41
CA GLU A 777 -8.26 -24.26 14.72
C GLU A 777 -7.92 -25.12 15.95
N GLY A 778 -7.23 -24.55 16.94
CA GLY A 778 -6.89 -25.25 18.18
C GLY A 778 -5.82 -26.33 18.02
N LYS A 779 -4.98 -26.23 16.98
CA LYS A 779 -3.95 -27.23 16.62
C LYS A 779 -2.57 -26.71 17.00
N TYR A 780 -1.55 -27.56 16.79
CA TYR A 780 -0.15 -27.16 16.87
C TYR A 780 0.57 -27.41 15.55
N ALA A 781 1.62 -26.65 15.30
CA ALA A 781 2.51 -26.76 14.16
C ALA A 781 3.97 -26.64 14.61
N THR A 782 4.91 -26.90 13.72
CA THR A 782 6.32 -26.62 13.93
C THR A 782 6.73 -25.34 13.22
N VAL A 783 7.51 -24.52 13.89
CA VAL A 783 8.03 -23.25 13.35
C VAL A 783 9.54 -23.16 13.46
N THR A 784 10.17 -22.54 12.46
CA THR A 784 11.63 -22.36 12.38
C THR A 784 11.98 -20.94 11.96
N GLY A 785 12.96 -20.33 12.61
CA GLY A 785 13.56 -19.07 12.21
C GLY A 785 13.95 -18.17 13.38
N SER A 786 14.67 -17.08 13.10
CA SER A 786 15.07 -16.13 14.14
C SER A 786 13.89 -15.37 14.78
N GLY A 787 12.73 -15.29 14.10
CA GLY A 787 11.48 -14.80 14.69
C GLY A 787 10.93 -15.70 15.80
N VAL A 788 11.16 -17.00 15.72
CA VAL A 788 10.82 -17.97 16.78
C VAL A 788 11.71 -17.75 18.00
N SER A 789 13.02 -17.60 17.77
CA SER A 789 13.99 -17.32 18.84
C SER A 789 13.72 -16.00 19.54
N SER A 790 13.33 -14.96 18.79
CA SER A 790 12.94 -13.68 19.40
C SER A 790 11.70 -13.81 20.28
N ALA A 791 10.74 -14.69 19.95
CA ALA A 791 9.55 -14.92 20.79
C ALA A 791 9.89 -15.52 22.16
N PHE A 792 10.83 -16.47 22.24
CA PHE A 792 11.32 -16.98 23.53
C PHE A 792 11.95 -15.87 24.38
N VAL A 793 12.79 -15.03 23.78
CA VAL A 793 13.42 -13.90 24.47
C VAL A 793 12.38 -12.84 24.87
N THR A 794 11.34 -12.61 24.05
CA THR A 794 10.21 -11.73 24.39
C THR A 794 9.52 -12.19 25.67
N GLY A 795 9.17 -13.49 25.76
CA GLY A 795 8.58 -14.05 26.97
C GLY A 795 9.51 -13.98 28.19
N ALA A 796 10.81 -14.27 28.01
CA ALA A 796 11.82 -14.13 29.06
C ALA A 796 11.90 -12.69 29.61
N MET A 797 11.89 -11.68 28.72
CA MET A 797 11.87 -10.28 29.12
C MET A 797 10.58 -9.92 29.86
N ALA A 798 9.43 -10.48 29.48
CA ALA A 798 8.16 -10.22 30.17
C ALA A 798 8.17 -10.76 31.62
N VAL A 799 8.66 -11.99 31.83
CA VAL A 799 8.89 -12.56 33.17
C VAL A 799 9.83 -11.68 33.99
N PHE A 800 10.90 -11.18 33.36
CA PHE A 800 11.85 -10.29 34.03
C PHE A 800 11.23 -8.92 34.38
N PHE A 801 10.45 -8.35 33.46
CA PHE A 801 9.71 -7.09 33.65
C PHE A 801 8.65 -7.17 34.75
N GLN A 802 8.00 -8.31 34.93
CA GLN A 802 7.13 -8.51 36.08
C GLN A 802 7.93 -8.25 37.37
N TYR A 803 9.06 -8.93 37.55
CA TYR A 803 9.83 -8.83 38.78
C TYR A 803 10.38 -7.42 39.04
N ILE A 804 10.97 -6.78 38.03
CA ILE A 804 11.65 -5.49 38.23
C ILE A 804 10.67 -4.30 38.28
N LEU A 805 9.58 -4.33 37.50
CA LEU A 805 8.64 -3.21 37.36
C LEU A 805 7.28 -3.48 37.98
N SER A 806 6.59 -4.56 37.56
CA SER A 806 5.22 -4.86 37.99
C SER A 806 5.14 -5.10 39.51
N ASP A 807 6.05 -5.94 40.01
CA ASP A 807 6.22 -6.24 41.44
C ASP A 807 7.04 -5.16 42.17
N LYS A 808 7.53 -4.15 41.44
CA LYS A 808 8.19 -2.94 41.96
C LYS A 808 9.53 -3.15 42.67
N ASN A 809 10.20 -4.29 42.46
CA ASN A 809 11.46 -4.59 43.15
C ASN A 809 12.64 -3.70 42.71
N TYR A 810 12.71 -3.32 41.41
CA TYR A 810 13.85 -2.59 40.84
C TYR A 810 13.46 -1.62 39.71
N LYS A 811 12.52 -0.71 39.96
CA LYS A 811 11.94 0.15 38.89
C LYS A 811 12.96 0.91 38.04
N ASN A 812 14.03 1.40 38.66
CA ASN A 812 15.09 2.15 37.97
C ASN A 812 16.03 1.27 37.12
N LYS A 813 15.87 -0.06 37.14
CA LYS A 813 16.66 -1.00 36.36
C LYS A 813 16.05 -1.33 35.00
N ALA A 814 14.84 -0.88 34.68
CA ALA A 814 14.05 -1.36 33.55
C ALA A 814 14.14 -0.55 32.24
N VAL A 815 15.34 -0.10 31.88
CA VAL A 815 15.61 0.49 30.55
C VAL A 815 16.30 -0.54 29.67
N VAL A 816 16.10 -0.49 28.35
CA VAL A 816 16.55 -1.52 27.41
C VAL A 816 18.06 -1.78 27.47
N GLN A 817 18.89 -0.77 27.71
CA GLN A 817 20.35 -0.92 27.84
C GLN A 817 20.73 -1.80 29.03
N LYS A 818 20.01 -1.67 30.15
CA LYS A 818 20.19 -2.53 31.33
C LYS A 818 19.65 -3.93 31.06
N MET A 819 18.51 -4.06 30.38
CA MET A 819 17.95 -5.38 30.01
C MET A 819 18.92 -6.16 29.15
N ARG A 820 19.49 -5.52 28.13
CA ARG A 820 20.56 -6.10 27.30
C ARG A 820 21.75 -6.53 28.13
N THR A 821 22.14 -5.73 29.12
CA THR A 821 23.26 -6.08 30.02
C THR A 821 22.96 -7.36 30.80
N TYR A 822 21.80 -7.46 31.46
CA TYR A 822 21.44 -8.65 32.22
C TYR A 822 21.27 -9.88 31.32
N LEU A 823 20.67 -9.72 30.14
CA LEU A 823 20.55 -10.77 29.13
C LEU A 823 21.91 -11.30 28.68
N ARG A 824 22.83 -10.41 28.28
CA ARG A 824 24.17 -10.77 27.80
C ARG A 824 25.06 -11.38 28.89
N ALA A 825 25.01 -10.80 30.09
CA ALA A 825 25.82 -11.26 31.21
C ALA A 825 25.34 -12.61 31.74
N GLY A 826 24.01 -12.82 31.79
CA GLY A 826 23.37 -14.05 32.21
C GLY A 826 23.36 -15.17 31.16
N ALA A 827 23.66 -14.87 29.90
CA ALA A 827 23.68 -15.85 28.82
C ALA A 827 24.65 -17.02 29.11
N LYS A 828 24.21 -18.23 28.79
CA LYS A 828 25.00 -19.45 28.94
C LYS A 828 26.04 -19.55 27.82
N ARG A 829 27.29 -19.81 28.18
CA ARG A 829 28.42 -19.90 27.24
C ARG A 829 28.94 -21.32 27.16
N VAL A 830 29.28 -21.74 25.95
CA VAL A 830 29.95 -23.02 25.70
C VAL A 830 31.46 -22.80 25.79
N GLU A 831 32.16 -23.57 26.62
CA GLU A 831 33.59 -23.36 26.91
C GLU A 831 34.50 -23.37 25.66
N SER A 832 34.11 -24.12 24.62
CA SER A 832 34.86 -24.22 23.37
C SER A 832 34.65 -23.05 22.40
N ILE A 833 33.77 -22.09 22.72
CA ILE A 833 33.43 -20.96 21.86
C ILE A 833 33.90 -19.66 22.53
N ASN A 834 34.58 -18.80 21.77
CA ASN A 834 34.96 -17.46 22.25
C ASN A 834 33.75 -16.52 22.18
N TYR A 835 33.50 -15.77 23.26
CA TYR A 835 32.43 -14.79 23.36
C TYR A 835 32.96 -13.41 23.78
N PRO A 836 32.32 -12.32 23.36
CA PRO A 836 31.25 -12.31 22.35
C PRO A 836 31.78 -12.68 20.96
N ASN A 837 30.87 -13.08 20.07
CA ASN A 837 31.16 -13.24 18.65
C ASN A 837 29.94 -12.86 17.78
N THR A 838 30.14 -12.72 16.48
CA THR A 838 29.14 -12.27 15.50
C THR A 838 28.03 -13.28 15.19
N ASN A 839 28.15 -14.51 15.66
CA ASN A 839 27.22 -15.60 15.35
C ASN A 839 26.28 -15.89 16.53
N SER A 840 26.87 -16.09 17.70
CA SER A 840 26.17 -16.45 18.93
C SER A 840 26.01 -15.28 19.90
N GLY A 841 26.51 -14.10 19.56
CA GLY A 841 26.46 -12.94 20.44
C GLY A 841 27.23 -13.20 21.73
N TYR A 842 26.53 -13.08 22.86
CA TYR A 842 27.10 -13.30 24.20
C TYR A 842 26.83 -14.71 24.77
N GLY A 843 26.09 -15.55 24.04
CA GLY A 843 25.73 -16.90 24.49
C GLY A 843 24.30 -17.29 24.16
N LEU A 844 23.89 -18.43 24.72
CA LEU A 844 22.52 -18.95 24.65
C LEU A 844 21.67 -18.27 25.72
N LEU A 845 20.38 -18.03 25.40
CA LEU A 845 19.40 -17.55 26.37
C LEU A 845 19.37 -18.44 27.62
N ASP A 846 19.48 -17.80 28.79
CA ASP A 846 19.28 -18.42 30.10
C ASP A 846 18.50 -17.43 30.98
N ILE A 847 17.21 -17.73 31.19
CA ILE A 847 16.30 -16.85 31.92
C ILE A 847 16.77 -16.72 33.38
N LYS A 848 17.15 -17.81 34.02
CA LYS A 848 17.64 -17.77 35.40
C LYS A 848 18.95 -16.97 35.50
N GLY A 849 19.84 -17.18 34.54
CA GLY A 849 21.09 -16.43 34.42
C GLY A 849 20.87 -14.91 34.43
N MET A 850 19.81 -14.41 33.78
CA MET A 850 19.45 -12.98 33.81
C MET A 850 19.17 -12.47 35.23
N PHE A 851 18.41 -13.22 36.03
CA PHE A 851 18.08 -12.85 37.42
C PHE A 851 19.31 -12.89 38.32
N ASP A 852 20.24 -13.82 38.08
CA ASP A 852 21.48 -13.89 38.86
C ASP A 852 22.35 -12.63 38.70
N GLN A 853 22.19 -11.87 37.60
CA GLN A 853 22.89 -10.60 37.35
C GLN A 853 22.23 -9.36 38.00
N LEU A 854 21.10 -9.51 38.71
CA LEU A 854 20.46 -8.38 39.39
C LEU A 854 21.18 -7.94 40.68
N LYS A 855 22.10 -8.77 41.18
CA LYS A 855 22.82 -8.62 42.44
C LYS A 855 23.74 -7.40 42.47
#